data_AF-A0A975GE75-F1
#
_entry.id   AF-A0A975GE75-F1
#
_cell.length_a   1.000
_cell.length_b   1.000
_cell.length_c   1.000
_cell.angle_alpha   90.00
_cell.angle_beta   90.00
_cell.angle_gamma   90.00
#
_symmetry.space_group_name_H-M   'P 1'
#
loop_
_entity.id
_entity.type
_entity.pdbx_description
1 polymer ?
#
loop_
_entity_poly.entity_id
_entity_poly.type
_entity_poly.pdbx_seq_one_letter_code
_entity_poly.pdbx_strand_id
1 'polypeptide(L)'
;MGEECGKTGNINIRVTGNFLLSGVNPYGGWESNIGTDTGGSNAGGNIFLEAGSVTLENGAAITAVTHTGGNGGNININAADSFHIRGSSPMKEFFLDGRIFDYSKYTIKDKFSAVLSNSYDTDKDAGNSGTISVHAKNINISDQGMISTSSAGGGKAGDIRLETGTLNLKNNASIVSESTLLENGGEAGKINISADSVQISGASALNTEAHGAGGGQINVNAENLVYLNNSEITSSVKQGVGKGGDITAVSKSMILNHGNITANAEQGDGGAVFIQAENFLKSSNSITQAASRRGNQGTVKIEAPDINITGALTILPENYTDPVQWLTTPCAQRTAEDISRFVIKQRDGLPQSFDDLLSVISCQLSESRQTPLTTEISIADSYMAKGHYRKAEKVLDNALPLMEASQDIAEKALFYAVSGDLRLILDDMEGAVLNTQKGLEQARQAGVPLVSASLLNCLGNIRSAGTNWQGAVEAYGESLDMINNSDTDPALKSDMKARVFINIIRTEINRKEYEKALTAAEKAAWEIEKQPDGYAKAASQLALYLAVRKIPDFSKNQENILAEAARIGESIENNRIASLAWGYLGQYYEKQGDYIHALKMSRKAVFFAAQEYNPDILYRWQWQTGRLAARKKKFEQAAALYEAAIETLNPVRTMFFTGFREPGSAFETSVKPLYTEFVQLLTEQAEQNPLDTPVLLAKTADTLEMLKKAEIQDFYRDECLEQQETGQYRPGIPAKTAVLYPIPMPDQLILLFMFPDSMKYIRVPVSSAEVEKRAEKLRKSLESWEDDFLEDTKYLYDCLIRPAKAQLDARDIDTLIIVPEGALSLIPFSILHSGGHFLIDEYALATVPALGMTDTRLNEKTGRHILLGGLSKFRGKSVPLENVEKELAFVANLAKSRILLNQDFTISNLETEIMNQDYDTLHLATHAVFGDSPENTFLLTYGGRLTLGALDRLSGMKKYQGKQLDLLALSACETAAGDARAAFGLAGTAVRAGVKSVLAALWKVDDRAASLIIEEFYRQLVTENQTKAAALQKAQKKMIHDREFSHPAYWGPFLLIGNWM
;
A
#
# COMPACT_ATOMS: atom_id res chain seq x y z
N MET A 1 -39.72 -45.56 29.04
CA MET A 1 -40.77 -45.00 29.91
C MET A 1 -40.75 -43.51 29.60
N GLY A 2 -41.62 -42.92 28.80
CA GLY A 2 -43.05 -43.16 28.62
C GLY A 2 -43.76 -41.83 28.87
N GLU A 3 -43.48 -40.82 28.06
CA GLU A 3 -44.30 -39.62 27.96
C GLU A 3 -44.45 -39.29 26.47
N GLU A 4 -45.63 -39.58 25.91
CA GLU A 4 -46.05 -39.05 24.62
C GLU A 4 -46.09 -37.52 24.74
N CYS A 5 -45.03 -36.82 24.35
CA CYS A 5 -45.05 -35.37 24.25
C CYS A 5 -46.10 -34.97 23.18
N GLY A 6 -47.12 -34.23 23.62
CA GLY A 6 -48.22 -33.77 22.78
C GLY A 6 -47.78 -32.86 21.63
N LYS A 7 -48.69 -32.64 20.68
CA LYS A 7 -48.46 -31.70 19.56
C LYS A 7 -48.12 -30.31 20.10
N THR A 8 -47.05 -29.70 19.60
CA THR A 8 -46.70 -28.30 19.88
C THR A 8 -47.79 -27.35 19.41
N GLY A 9 -48.05 -26.31 20.22
CA GLY A 9 -48.98 -25.24 19.87
C GLY A 9 -48.41 -24.33 18.77
N ASN A 10 -49.31 -23.63 18.07
CA ASN A 10 -48.90 -22.59 17.12
C ASN A 10 -48.71 -21.25 17.84
N ILE A 11 -47.76 -20.44 17.40
CA ILE A 11 -47.58 -19.06 17.86
C ILE A 11 -48.15 -18.12 16.80
N ASN A 12 -49.05 -17.23 17.21
CA ASN A 12 -49.59 -16.16 16.36
C ASN A 12 -49.27 -14.81 16.99
N ILE A 13 -48.46 -14.01 16.32
CA ILE A 13 -48.05 -12.67 16.75
C ILE A 13 -48.54 -11.66 15.73
N ARG A 14 -49.28 -10.65 16.20
CA ARG A 14 -49.72 -9.52 15.39
C ARG A 14 -49.31 -8.22 16.07
N VAL A 15 -48.52 -7.41 15.38
CA VAL A 15 -47.96 -6.14 15.85
C VAL A 15 -48.32 -5.06 14.83
N THR A 16 -48.78 -3.90 15.28
CA THR A 16 -49.19 -2.82 14.36
C THR A 16 -48.02 -1.97 13.85
N GLY A 17 -46.85 -2.06 14.47
CA GLY A 17 -45.64 -1.31 14.13
C GLY A 17 -44.41 -2.20 14.00
N ASN A 18 -43.29 -1.77 14.60
CA ASN A 18 -42.02 -2.49 14.50
C ASN A 18 -41.93 -3.61 15.54
N PHE A 19 -41.49 -4.79 15.09
CA PHE A 19 -41.18 -5.94 15.93
C PHE A 19 -39.66 -6.19 15.92
N LEU A 20 -39.02 -5.99 17.07
CA LEU A 20 -37.57 -6.19 17.26
C LEU A 20 -37.33 -7.37 18.22
N LEU A 21 -36.51 -8.32 17.79
CA LEU A 21 -35.97 -9.38 18.63
C LEU A 21 -34.43 -9.26 18.62
N SER A 22 -33.82 -9.16 19.80
CA SER A 22 -32.39 -8.82 19.94
C SER A 22 -31.76 -9.54 21.11
N GLY A 23 -30.53 -10.04 20.92
CA GLY A 23 -29.62 -10.42 22.00
C GLY A 23 -29.49 -11.92 22.29
N VAL A 24 -28.40 -12.23 22.99
CA VAL A 24 -28.06 -13.55 23.55
C VAL A 24 -27.69 -13.39 25.02
N ASN A 25 -27.91 -14.44 25.82
CA ASN A 25 -27.51 -14.48 27.21
C ASN A 25 -25.98 -14.28 27.33
N PRO A 26 -25.49 -13.34 28.18
CA PRO A 26 -24.06 -13.10 28.41
C PRO A 26 -23.26 -14.34 28.84
N TYR A 27 -23.91 -15.36 29.40
CA TYR A 27 -23.26 -16.59 29.84
C TYR A 27 -23.19 -17.69 28.76
N GLY A 28 -23.65 -17.41 27.55
CA GLY A 28 -23.78 -18.38 26.46
C GLY A 28 -24.93 -19.38 26.70
N GLY A 29 -25.57 -19.80 25.62
CA GLY A 29 -26.50 -20.94 25.62
C GLY A 29 -27.98 -20.63 25.42
N TRP A 30 -28.43 -19.38 25.57
CA TRP A 30 -29.84 -18.99 25.31
C TRP A 30 -29.91 -17.67 24.54
N GLU A 31 -30.54 -17.69 23.38
CA GLU A 31 -30.84 -16.55 22.52
C GLU A 31 -32.23 -15.98 22.84
N SER A 32 -32.43 -14.70 22.56
CA SER A 32 -33.79 -14.16 22.44
C SER A 32 -34.49 -14.92 21.31
N ASN A 33 -35.44 -15.79 21.66
CA ASN A 33 -36.09 -16.71 20.72
C ASN A 33 -37.62 -16.59 20.73
N ILE A 34 -38.23 -16.68 19.55
CA ILE A 34 -39.63 -17.09 19.39
C ILE A 34 -39.63 -18.49 18.80
N GLY A 35 -39.94 -19.50 19.62
CA GLY A 35 -39.80 -20.88 19.20
C GLY A 35 -41.01 -21.78 19.48
N THR A 36 -41.28 -22.72 18.57
CA THR A 36 -42.26 -23.82 18.72
C THR A 36 -41.56 -25.18 18.76
N ASP A 37 -40.41 -25.23 19.44
CA ASP A 37 -39.51 -26.38 19.42
C ASP A 37 -40.07 -27.58 20.22
N THR A 38 -39.86 -28.82 19.73
CA THR A 38 -40.31 -30.04 20.42
C THR A 38 -39.27 -31.14 20.46
N GLY A 39 -39.18 -31.82 21.61
CA GLY A 39 -38.43 -33.07 21.79
C GLY A 39 -39.28 -34.34 21.61
N GLY A 40 -40.53 -34.23 21.17
CA GLY A 40 -41.43 -35.36 20.92
C GLY A 40 -41.52 -35.72 19.44
N SER A 41 -41.92 -36.96 19.13
CA SER A 41 -42.04 -37.51 17.77
C SER A 41 -43.17 -36.92 16.91
N ASN A 42 -43.87 -35.91 17.43
CA ASN A 42 -44.95 -35.20 16.73
C ASN A 42 -44.39 -34.00 15.95
N ALA A 43 -45.15 -33.50 14.96
CA ALA A 43 -44.74 -32.34 14.18
C ALA A 43 -44.64 -31.06 15.04
N GLY A 44 -43.62 -30.23 14.74
CA GLY A 44 -43.40 -28.91 15.32
C GLY A 44 -44.55 -27.93 15.07
N GLY A 45 -44.72 -26.97 15.97
CA GLY A 45 -45.79 -25.97 15.89
C GLY A 45 -45.48 -24.93 14.82
N ASN A 46 -46.49 -24.31 14.24
CA ASN A 46 -46.29 -23.25 13.24
C ASN A 46 -46.18 -21.88 13.91
N ILE A 47 -45.43 -20.97 13.30
CA ILE A 47 -45.29 -19.58 13.71
C ILE A 47 -45.88 -18.67 12.62
N PHE A 48 -46.76 -17.76 13.04
CA PHE A 48 -47.31 -16.71 12.19
C PHE A 48 -46.98 -15.36 12.82
N LEU A 49 -46.24 -14.51 12.10
CA LEU A 49 -45.82 -13.18 12.55
C LEU A 49 -46.29 -12.13 11.54
N GLU A 50 -47.16 -11.21 11.99
CA GLU A 50 -47.62 -10.07 11.21
C GLU A 50 -47.16 -8.77 11.88
N ALA A 51 -46.42 -7.93 11.17
CA ALA A 51 -45.89 -6.66 11.70
C ALA A 51 -45.77 -5.57 10.61
N GLY A 52 -45.54 -4.32 11.01
CA GLY A 52 -45.13 -3.25 10.08
C GLY A 52 -43.70 -3.49 9.57
N SER A 53 -42.75 -3.68 10.47
CA SER A 53 -41.38 -4.13 10.15
C SER A 53 -40.91 -5.15 11.18
N VAL A 54 -40.04 -6.07 10.78
CA VAL A 54 -39.47 -7.11 11.64
C VAL A 54 -37.95 -7.02 11.60
N THR A 55 -37.28 -7.10 12.76
CA THR A 55 -35.82 -7.06 12.87
C THR A 55 -35.32 -8.11 13.87
N LEU A 56 -34.35 -8.92 13.43
CA LEU A 56 -33.61 -9.89 14.23
C LEU A 56 -32.13 -9.46 14.30
N GLU A 57 -31.58 -9.24 15.48
CA GLU A 57 -30.19 -8.79 15.65
C GLU A 57 -29.51 -9.39 16.90
N ASN A 58 -28.18 -9.25 16.98
CA ASN A 58 -27.38 -9.66 18.13
C ASN A 58 -27.57 -11.13 18.57
N GLY A 59 -27.75 -12.04 17.60
CA GLY A 59 -27.88 -13.49 17.83
C GLY A 59 -29.29 -13.99 18.15
N ALA A 60 -30.32 -13.17 17.91
CA ALA A 60 -31.73 -13.52 18.14
C ALA A 60 -32.31 -14.47 17.07
N ALA A 61 -33.24 -15.35 17.45
CA ALA A 61 -33.78 -16.38 16.54
C ALA A 61 -35.32 -16.47 16.52
N ILE A 62 -35.86 -16.97 15.41
CA ILE A 62 -37.23 -17.50 15.31
C ILE A 62 -37.13 -18.97 14.89
N THR A 63 -37.62 -19.90 15.70
CA THR A 63 -37.37 -21.34 15.52
C THR A 63 -38.65 -22.18 15.51
N ALA A 64 -38.74 -23.16 14.61
CA ALA A 64 -39.82 -24.14 14.59
C ALA A 64 -39.22 -25.55 14.43
N VAL A 65 -38.44 -25.95 15.43
CA VAL A 65 -37.51 -27.09 15.34
C VAL A 65 -38.06 -28.36 16.00
N THR A 66 -37.83 -29.52 15.38
CA THR A 66 -38.01 -30.84 16.02
C THR A 66 -36.66 -31.45 16.39
N HIS A 67 -36.57 -32.08 17.57
CA HIS A 67 -35.36 -32.77 18.07
C HIS A 67 -35.49 -34.31 18.09
N THR A 68 -36.52 -34.84 17.45
CA THR A 68 -36.75 -36.28 17.19
C THR A 68 -37.37 -36.45 15.79
N GLY A 69 -37.72 -37.67 15.37
CA GLY A 69 -38.32 -37.98 14.06
C GLY A 69 -39.62 -37.27 13.62
N GLY A 70 -40.12 -36.29 14.37
CA GLY A 70 -41.21 -35.41 13.94
C GLY A 70 -40.78 -34.41 12.84
N ASN A 71 -41.76 -33.90 12.07
CA ASN A 71 -41.49 -32.87 11.05
C ASN A 71 -41.35 -31.47 11.67
N GLY A 72 -40.45 -30.63 11.14
CA GLY A 72 -40.32 -29.22 11.50
C GLY A 72 -41.62 -28.42 11.25
N GLY A 73 -41.84 -27.37 12.04
CA GLY A 73 -43.03 -26.51 11.92
C GLY A 73 -42.84 -25.38 10.91
N ASN A 74 -43.92 -24.89 10.28
CA ASN A 74 -43.80 -23.82 9.28
C ASN A 74 -43.70 -22.43 9.93
N ILE A 75 -42.93 -21.53 9.32
CA ILE A 75 -42.79 -20.14 9.76
C ILE A 75 -43.29 -19.22 8.65
N ASN A 76 -44.29 -18.39 8.95
CA ASN A 76 -44.85 -17.41 8.04
C ASN A 76 -44.69 -15.99 8.63
N ILE A 77 -43.90 -15.15 7.94
CA ILE A 77 -43.63 -13.77 8.36
C ILE A 77 -44.19 -12.83 7.30
N ASN A 78 -45.12 -11.96 7.70
CA ASN A 78 -45.68 -10.92 6.87
C ASN A 78 -45.35 -9.54 7.49
N ALA A 79 -44.39 -8.84 6.89
CA ALA A 79 -43.99 -7.50 7.30
C ALA A 79 -44.43 -6.48 6.24
N ALA A 80 -45.26 -5.50 6.61
CA ALA A 80 -45.81 -4.55 5.65
C ALA A 80 -44.74 -3.70 4.91
N ASP A 81 -43.60 -3.44 5.55
CA ASP A 81 -42.53 -2.59 5.03
C ASP A 81 -41.18 -3.30 4.91
N SER A 82 -40.65 -3.89 5.99
CA SER A 82 -39.29 -4.46 5.94
C SER A 82 -39.05 -5.64 6.88
N PHE A 83 -38.15 -6.53 6.48
CA PHE A 83 -37.67 -7.67 7.26
C PHE A 83 -36.13 -7.66 7.26
N HIS A 84 -35.53 -7.56 8.45
CA HIS A 84 -34.09 -7.43 8.63
C HIS A 84 -33.52 -8.54 9.53
N ILE A 85 -32.40 -9.15 9.12
CA ILE A 85 -31.60 -10.06 9.95
C ILE A 85 -30.15 -9.56 9.96
N ARG A 86 -29.58 -9.33 11.15
CA ARG A 86 -28.18 -8.93 11.35
C ARG A 86 -27.48 -9.89 12.31
N GLY A 87 -26.54 -10.67 11.79
CA GLY A 87 -26.18 -11.96 12.37
C GLY A 87 -25.05 -12.01 13.40
N SER A 88 -24.22 -10.99 13.62
CA SER A 88 -23.14 -11.11 14.61
C SER A 88 -23.53 -10.51 15.97
N SER A 89 -23.33 -11.26 17.05
CA SER A 89 -23.35 -10.72 18.42
C SER A 89 -21.95 -10.17 18.74
N PRO A 90 -21.76 -8.84 18.87
CA PRO A 90 -20.54 -8.31 19.44
C PRO A 90 -20.56 -8.59 20.95
N MET A 91 -20.10 -9.76 21.38
CA MET A 91 -19.75 -9.92 22.80
C MET A 91 -18.50 -9.07 23.06
N LYS A 92 -18.74 -7.83 23.51
CA LYS A 92 -17.71 -7.04 24.20
C LYS A 92 -17.21 -7.86 25.38
N GLU A 93 -15.89 -7.94 25.55
CA GLU A 93 -15.27 -8.38 26.79
C GLU A 93 -15.94 -7.67 27.97
N PHE A 94 -16.70 -8.42 28.76
CA PHE A 94 -17.36 -7.87 29.94
C PHE A 94 -16.35 -7.86 31.08
N PHE A 95 -15.82 -6.68 31.38
CA PHE A 95 -15.00 -6.43 32.56
C PHE A 95 -15.92 -6.35 33.79
N LEU A 96 -15.95 -7.40 34.60
CA LEU A 96 -16.51 -7.37 35.96
C LEU A 96 -15.36 -7.52 36.96
N ASP A 97 -15.17 -6.50 37.82
CA ASP A 97 -14.26 -6.51 38.97
C ASP A 97 -12.78 -6.87 38.71
N GLY A 98 -12.21 -6.37 37.61
CA GLY A 98 -10.75 -6.36 37.42
C GLY A 98 -10.09 -7.73 37.32
N ARG A 99 -10.84 -8.78 36.97
CA ARG A 99 -10.30 -10.11 36.65
C ARG A 99 -10.69 -10.51 35.24
N ILE A 100 -9.69 -10.83 34.42
CA ILE A 100 -9.88 -11.46 33.12
C ILE A 100 -10.34 -12.90 33.40
N PHE A 101 -11.61 -13.20 33.12
CA PHE A 101 -12.06 -14.57 33.06
C PHE A 101 -11.70 -15.12 31.68
N ASP A 102 -10.73 -16.03 31.65
CA ASP A 102 -10.33 -16.76 30.45
C ASP A 102 -11.44 -17.76 30.06
N TYR A 103 -12.33 -17.32 29.18
CA TYR A 103 -13.38 -18.15 28.59
C TYR A 103 -12.89 -18.96 27.37
N SER A 104 -11.59 -18.97 27.04
CA SER A 104 -11.05 -19.77 25.92
C SER A 104 -11.30 -21.28 26.05
N LYS A 105 -11.67 -21.76 27.25
CA LYS A 105 -12.10 -23.14 27.49
C LYS A 105 -13.56 -23.44 27.17
N TYR A 106 -14.40 -22.43 26.96
CA TYR A 106 -15.78 -22.62 26.52
C TYR A 106 -15.85 -22.22 25.04
N THR A 107 -15.80 -23.21 24.15
CA THR A 107 -16.10 -23.03 22.73
C THR A 107 -17.58 -22.69 22.57
N ILE A 108 -17.94 -21.44 22.85
CA ILE A 108 -19.28 -20.93 22.59
C ILE A 108 -19.36 -20.78 21.07
N LYS A 109 -20.04 -21.71 20.40
CA LYS A 109 -20.34 -21.59 18.96
C LYS A 109 -20.98 -20.22 18.72
N ASP A 110 -20.43 -19.45 17.79
CA ASP A 110 -21.00 -18.18 17.36
C ASP A 110 -22.51 -18.35 17.12
N LYS A 111 -23.33 -17.58 17.86
CA LYS A 111 -24.79 -17.59 17.71
C LYS A 111 -25.17 -16.51 16.72
N PHE A 112 -25.72 -16.92 15.58
CA PHE A 112 -26.15 -16.01 14.52
C PHE A 112 -27.64 -15.69 14.64
N SER A 113 -28.01 -14.46 14.28
CA SER A 113 -29.43 -14.13 14.17
C SER A 113 -30.05 -14.92 13.02
N ALA A 114 -31.13 -15.68 13.28
CA ALA A 114 -31.62 -16.65 12.31
C ALA A 114 -33.13 -16.93 12.33
N VAL A 115 -33.67 -17.40 11.21
CA VAL A 115 -34.99 -18.02 11.11
C VAL A 115 -34.82 -19.49 10.72
N LEU A 116 -35.26 -20.42 11.57
CA LEU A 116 -34.95 -21.84 11.48
C LEU A 116 -36.20 -22.72 11.53
N SER A 117 -36.40 -23.59 10.55
CA SER A 117 -37.52 -24.54 10.51
C SER A 117 -37.01 -25.98 10.36
N ASN A 118 -36.16 -26.39 11.30
CA ASN A 118 -35.31 -27.56 11.14
C ASN A 118 -35.90 -28.82 11.78
N SER A 119 -35.39 -29.98 11.38
CA SER A 119 -35.70 -31.28 11.95
C SER A 119 -34.41 -32.04 12.24
N TYR A 120 -34.16 -32.30 13.51
CA TYR A 120 -32.96 -32.95 14.01
C TYR A 120 -33.34 -34.22 14.78
N ASP A 121 -32.60 -35.31 14.59
CA ASP A 121 -32.70 -36.51 15.42
C ASP A 121 -31.30 -37.10 15.59
N THR A 122 -30.95 -37.48 16.81
CA THR A 122 -29.66 -38.13 17.13
C THR A 122 -29.57 -39.55 16.55
N ASP A 123 -30.69 -40.22 16.33
CA ASP A 123 -30.77 -41.60 15.82
C ASP A 123 -30.92 -41.68 14.28
N LYS A 124 -30.74 -40.54 13.58
CA LYS A 124 -30.85 -40.41 12.10
C LYS A 124 -32.27 -40.57 11.52
N ASP A 125 -33.29 -40.62 12.37
CA ASP A 125 -34.70 -40.76 11.97
C ASP A 125 -35.44 -39.42 11.86
N ALA A 126 -34.73 -38.29 11.72
CA ALA A 126 -35.33 -36.96 11.65
C ALA A 126 -36.38 -36.86 10.52
N GLY A 127 -37.51 -36.23 10.83
CA GLY A 127 -38.60 -35.98 9.89
C GLY A 127 -38.28 -34.88 8.87
N ASN A 128 -39.25 -34.53 8.04
CA ASN A 128 -39.10 -33.45 7.06
C ASN A 128 -38.98 -32.08 7.75
N SER A 129 -38.12 -31.21 7.25
CA SER A 129 -38.05 -29.81 7.68
C SER A 129 -39.27 -29.01 7.19
N GLY A 130 -39.67 -27.99 7.94
CA GLY A 130 -40.85 -27.18 7.62
C GLY A 130 -40.56 -26.08 6.59
N THR A 131 -41.60 -25.40 6.15
CA THR A 131 -41.49 -24.31 5.17
C THR A 131 -41.32 -22.95 5.85
N ILE A 132 -40.44 -22.10 5.30
CA ILE A 132 -40.33 -20.69 5.69
C ILE A 132 -40.88 -19.81 4.56
N SER A 133 -41.85 -18.95 4.86
CA SER A 133 -42.37 -17.94 3.92
C SER A 133 -42.23 -16.54 4.51
N VAL A 134 -41.61 -15.62 3.77
CA VAL A 134 -41.44 -14.21 4.17
C VAL A 134 -41.96 -13.28 3.07
N HIS A 135 -42.86 -12.38 3.45
CA HIS A 135 -43.40 -11.33 2.59
C HIS A 135 -43.06 -9.96 3.19
N ALA A 136 -42.34 -9.10 2.47
CA ALA A 136 -42.02 -7.74 2.88
C ALA A 136 -41.57 -6.86 1.72
N LYS A 137 -41.76 -5.52 1.73
CA LYS A 137 -41.25 -4.68 0.62
C LYS A 137 -39.72 -4.70 0.49
N ASN A 138 -39.00 -4.85 1.60
CA ASN A 138 -37.55 -4.99 1.62
C ASN A 138 -37.12 -6.12 2.56
N ILE A 139 -36.31 -7.05 2.07
CA ILE A 139 -35.67 -8.11 2.85
C ILE A 139 -34.16 -7.86 2.86
N ASN A 140 -33.58 -7.64 4.04
CA ASN A 140 -32.14 -7.41 4.21
C ASN A 140 -31.55 -8.42 5.19
N ILE A 141 -30.59 -9.22 4.75
CA ILE A 141 -29.87 -10.18 5.59
C ILE A 141 -28.38 -9.84 5.52
N SER A 142 -27.75 -9.66 6.67
CA SER A 142 -26.36 -9.18 6.75
C SER A 142 -25.59 -9.77 7.93
N ASP A 143 -24.27 -9.66 7.88
CA ASP A 143 -23.34 -9.96 8.96
C ASP A 143 -23.54 -11.39 9.52
N GLN A 144 -23.49 -12.42 8.65
CA GLN A 144 -23.73 -13.84 8.98
C GLN A 144 -25.19 -14.18 9.37
N GLY A 145 -26.16 -13.30 9.08
CA GLY A 145 -27.58 -13.59 9.28
C GLY A 145 -28.06 -14.75 8.39
N MET A 146 -29.00 -15.56 8.89
CA MET A 146 -29.38 -16.81 8.23
C MET A 146 -30.90 -17.09 8.17
N ILE A 147 -31.36 -17.65 7.06
CA ILE A 147 -32.65 -18.36 6.96
C ILE A 147 -32.36 -19.82 6.59
N SER A 148 -32.85 -20.79 7.36
CA SER A 148 -32.50 -22.20 7.15
C SER A 148 -33.67 -23.16 7.34
N THR A 149 -33.74 -24.13 6.43
CA THR A 149 -34.58 -25.33 6.51
C THR A 149 -33.68 -26.57 6.39
N SER A 150 -33.38 -27.22 7.51
CA SER A 150 -32.42 -28.34 7.57
C SER A 150 -33.07 -29.61 8.11
N SER A 151 -32.85 -30.76 7.46
CA SER A 151 -33.17 -32.09 8.00
C SER A 151 -31.90 -32.91 8.22
N ALA A 152 -31.71 -33.44 9.44
CA ALA A 152 -30.53 -34.22 9.82
C ALA A 152 -30.72 -35.75 9.79
N GLY A 153 -31.84 -36.21 9.23
CA GLY A 153 -32.21 -37.63 9.13
C GLY A 153 -32.64 -38.02 7.71
N GLY A 154 -33.46 -39.07 7.61
CA GLY A 154 -34.04 -39.51 6.33
C GLY A 154 -35.08 -38.57 5.72
N GLY A 155 -35.53 -37.55 6.47
CA GLY A 155 -36.49 -36.55 6.01
C GLY A 155 -35.93 -35.60 4.94
N LYS A 156 -36.83 -35.02 4.14
CA LYS A 156 -36.52 -33.98 3.14
C LYS A 156 -36.32 -32.62 3.80
N ALA A 157 -35.45 -31.79 3.22
CA ALA A 157 -35.32 -30.40 3.62
C ALA A 157 -36.56 -29.58 3.21
N GLY A 158 -36.86 -28.53 3.96
CA GLY A 158 -38.04 -27.70 3.75
C GLY A 158 -37.87 -26.62 2.68
N ASP A 159 -38.98 -26.09 2.18
CA ASP A 159 -38.98 -25.01 1.18
C ASP A 159 -38.81 -23.63 1.82
N ILE A 160 -38.17 -22.70 1.11
CA ILE A 160 -38.07 -21.28 1.47
C ILE A 160 -38.72 -20.44 0.36
N ARG A 161 -39.65 -19.55 0.74
CA ARG A 161 -40.36 -18.64 -0.18
C ARG A 161 -40.19 -17.20 0.27
N LEU A 162 -39.61 -16.36 -0.58
CA LEU A 162 -39.41 -14.93 -0.32
C LEU A 162 -40.13 -14.10 -1.39
N GLU A 163 -41.00 -13.20 -0.95
CA GLU A 163 -41.70 -12.24 -1.80
C GLU A 163 -41.36 -10.81 -1.33
N THR A 164 -40.71 -10.04 -2.19
CA THR A 164 -40.25 -8.70 -1.81
C THR A 164 -40.12 -7.72 -2.96
N GLY A 165 -39.96 -6.42 -2.70
CA GLY A 165 -39.50 -5.49 -3.73
C GLY A 165 -37.98 -5.63 -3.92
N THR A 166 -37.22 -5.60 -2.83
CA THR A 166 -35.75 -5.74 -2.87
C THR A 166 -35.25 -6.77 -1.86
N LEU A 167 -34.47 -7.75 -2.34
CA LEU A 167 -33.72 -8.69 -1.51
C LEU A 167 -32.24 -8.33 -1.52
N ASN A 168 -31.66 -8.07 -0.34
CA ASN A 168 -30.22 -7.85 -0.17
C ASN A 168 -29.61 -8.87 0.79
N LEU A 169 -28.58 -9.58 0.33
CA LEU A 169 -27.70 -10.44 1.15
C LEU A 169 -26.28 -9.86 1.17
N LYS A 170 -25.71 -9.63 2.36
CA LYS A 170 -24.39 -9.01 2.52
C LYS A 170 -23.57 -9.70 3.62
N ASN A 171 -22.24 -9.63 3.53
CA ASN A 171 -21.31 -10.02 4.60
C ASN A 171 -21.57 -11.45 5.17
N ASN A 172 -21.39 -12.48 4.37
CA ASN A 172 -21.57 -13.90 4.70
C ASN A 172 -23.02 -14.27 5.11
N ALA A 173 -24.03 -13.54 4.64
CA ALA A 173 -25.43 -13.90 4.86
C ALA A 173 -25.82 -15.17 4.08
N SER A 174 -26.71 -16.01 4.61
CA SER A 174 -27.07 -17.26 3.97
C SER A 174 -28.58 -17.56 3.99
N ILE A 175 -29.06 -18.14 2.90
CA ILE A 175 -30.39 -18.77 2.81
C ILE A 175 -30.16 -20.21 2.35
N VAL A 176 -30.50 -21.17 3.20
CA VAL A 176 -30.08 -22.58 3.03
C VAL A 176 -31.26 -23.53 3.19
N SER A 177 -31.42 -24.45 2.24
CA SER A 177 -32.30 -25.61 2.37
C SER A 177 -31.49 -26.89 2.20
N GLU A 178 -31.28 -27.63 3.27
CA GLU A 178 -30.29 -28.72 3.29
C GLU A 178 -30.76 -30.03 3.95
N SER A 179 -30.24 -31.15 3.42
CA SER A 179 -30.37 -32.49 3.98
C SER A 179 -28.98 -33.07 4.27
N THR A 180 -28.68 -33.27 5.54
CA THR A 180 -27.30 -33.49 6.02
C THR A 180 -26.95 -34.97 6.26
N LEU A 181 -27.93 -35.88 6.20
CA LEU A 181 -27.68 -37.31 6.39
C LEU A 181 -26.96 -37.92 5.17
N LEU A 182 -25.80 -38.54 5.42
CA LEU A 182 -24.91 -39.10 4.39
C LEU A 182 -25.52 -40.31 3.65
N GLU A 183 -26.10 -41.25 4.39
CA GLU A 183 -26.70 -42.48 3.84
C GLU A 183 -28.22 -42.45 4.06
N ASN A 184 -29.00 -42.61 2.99
CA ASN A 184 -30.47 -42.51 3.00
C ASN A 184 -31.03 -41.16 3.46
N GLY A 185 -30.26 -40.07 3.36
CA GLY A 185 -30.77 -38.71 3.60
C GLY A 185 -31.82 -38.30 2.57
N GLY A 186 -32.74 -37.43 2.96
CA GLY A 186 -33.77 -36.91 2.06
C GLY A 186 -33.23 -35.91 1.03
N GLU A 187 -34.08 -35.52 0.08
CA GLU A 187 -33.77 -34.48 -0.91
C GLU A 187 -33.69 -33.09 -0.27
N ALA A 188 -32.87 -32.22 -0.84
CA ALA A 188 -32.89 -30.79 -0.52
C ALA A 188 -34.20 -30.14 -1.02
N GLY A 189 -34.61 -29.05 -0.39
CA GLY A 189 -35.87 -28.38 -0.67
C GLY A 189 -35.76 -27.35 -1.80
N LYS A 190 -36.80 -26.52 -1.92
CA LYS A 190 -36.86 -25.47 -2.93
C LYS A 190 -36.71 -24.08 -2.34
N ILE A 191 -35.88 -23.25 -2.97
CA ILE A 191 -35.79 -21.82 -2.67
C ILE A 191 -36.47 -21.04 -3.80
N ASN A 192 -37.54 -20.33 -3.51
CA ASN A 192 -38.25 -19.48 -4.48
C ASN A 192 -38.20 -18.02 -4.04
N ILE A 193 -37.66 -17.17 -4.90
CA ILE A 193 -37.52 -15.73 -4.67
C ILE A 193 -38.26 -15.00 -5.78
N SER A 194 -39.23 -14.16 -5.41
CA SER A 194 -39.91 -13.22 -6.30
C SER A 194 -39.62 -11.80 -5.83
N ALA A 195 -38.92 -11.02 -6.65
CA ALA A 195 -38.55 -9.65 -6.29
C ALA A 195 -38.55 -8.65 -7.47
N ASP A 196 -38.45 -7.34 -7.21
CA ASP A 196 -38.08 -6.36 -8.25
C ASP A 196 -36.57 -6.40 -8.48
N SER A 197 -35.78 -6.54 -7.41
CA SER A 197 -34.33 -6.68 -7.48
C SER A 197 -33.76 -7.62 -6.41
N VAL A 198 -32.73 -8.38 -6.78
CA VAL A 198 -31.99 -9.30 -5.92
C VAL A 198 -30.51 -8.93 -5.98
N GLN A 199 -29.92 -8.61 -4.84
CA GLN A 199 -28.50 -8.28 -4.72
C GLN A 199 -27.84 -9.16 -3.66
N ILE A 200 -26.80 -9.88 -4.04
CA ILE A 200 -26.08 -10.81 -3.16
C ILE A 200 -24.60 -10.44 -3.21
N SER A 201 -23.98 -10.26 -2.04
CA SER A 201 -22.59 -9.79 -1.98
C SER A 201 -21.81 -10.26 -0.76
N GLY A 202 -20.49 -10.20 -0.82
CA GLY A 202 -19.60 -10.39 0.32
C GLY A 202 -19.62 -11.80 0.90
N ALA A 203 -19.38 -12.81 0.05
CA ALA A 203 -19.41 -14.24 0.36
C ALA A 203 -20.78 -14.76 0.86
N SER A 204 -21.87 -14.03 0.57
CA SER A 204 -23.24 -14.48 0.87
C SER A 204 -23.71 -15.55 -0.12
N ALA A 205 -24.61 -16.43 0.33
CA ALA A 205 -25.02 -17.63 -0.42
C ALA A 205 -26.54 -17.90 -0.42
N LEU A 206 -27.06 -18.35 -1.56
CA LEU A 206 -28.33 -19.07 -1.69
C LEU A 206 -28.01 -20.54 -1.99
N ASN A 207 -28.27 -21.45 -1.05
CA ASN A 207 -27.82 -22.83 -1.17
C ASN A 207 -28.95 -23.85 -1.00
N THR A 208 -28.99 -24.82 -1.91
CA THR A 208 -29.74 -26.07 -1.74
C THR A 208 -28.74 -27.23 -1.76
N GLU A 209 -28.77 -28.08 -0.73
CA GLU A 209 -27.73 -29.11 -0.59
C GLU A 209 -28.30 -30.43 -0.06
N ALA A 210 -27.96 -31.53 -0.72
CA ALA A 210 -28.20 -32.86 -0.20
C ALA A 210 -26.89 -33.65 -0.08
N HIS A 211 -26.69 -34.35 1.02
CA HIS A 211 -25.53 -35.21 1.18
C HIS A 211 -25.66 -36.52 0.37
N GLY A 212 -26.81 -37.19 0.45
CA GLY A 212 -27.04 -38.52 -0.15
C GLY A 212 -28.07 -38.59 -1.30
N ALA A 213 -28.96 -37.60 -1.45
CA ALA A 213 -30.07 -37.61 -2.41
C ALA A 213 -30.00 -36.43 -3.40
N GLY A 214 -31.13 -35.92 -3.90
CA GLY A 214 -31.18 -34.85 -4.91
C GLY A 214 -30.93 -33.45 -4.35
N GLY A 215 -30.19 -32.62 -5.10
CA GLY A 215 -29.66 -31.31 -4.68
C GLY A 215 -30.66 -30.16 -4.58
N GLY A 216 -31.95 -30.38 -4.88
CA GLY A 216 -33.01 -29.38 -4.69
C GLY A 216 -33.25 -28.48 -5.91
N GLN A 217 -33.94 -27.36 -5.70
CA GLN A 217 -34.25 -26.40 -6.77
C GLN A 217 -34.17 -24.95 -6.27
N ILE A 218 -33.55 -24.06 -7.04
CA ILE A 218 -33.52 -22.62 -6.76
C ILE A 218 -34.17 -21.86 -7.93
N ASN A 219 -35.21 -21.08 -7.64
CA ASN A 219 -35.87 -20.21 -8.60
C ASN A 219 -35.74 -18.75 -8.13
N VAL A 220 -35.03 -17.93 -8.90
CA VAL A 220 -34.89 -16.48 -8.69
C VAL A 220 -35.60 -15.75 -9.82
N ASN A 221 -36.73 -15.12 -9.52
CA ASN A 221 -37.49 -14.30 -10.44
C ASN A 221 -37.42 -12.84 -10.00
N ALA A 222 -36.58 -12.04 -10.65
CA ALA A 222 -36.45 -10.61 -10.35
C ALA A 222 -36.98 -9.77 -11.53
N GLU A 223 -37.84 -8.77 -11.31
CA GLU A 223 -38.36 -7.98 -12.43
C GLU A 223 -37.26 -7.19 -13.16
N ASN A 224 -36.34 -6.57 -12.41
CA ASN A 224 -35.37 -5.62 -12.95
C ASN A 224 -33.92 -6.12 -12.89
N LEU A 225 -33.43 -6.54 -11.72
CA LEU A 225 -32.00 -6.80 -11.52
C LEU A 225 -31.73 -8.06 -10.68
N VAL A 226 -30.84 -8.92 -11.16
CA VAL A 226 -30.08 -9.87 -10.34
C VAL A 226 -28.60 -9.48 -10.35
N TYR A 227 -28.05 -9.12 -9.19
CA TYR A 227 -26.65 -8.71 -9.03
C TYR A 227 -25.94 -9.64 -8.05
N LEU A 228 -24.92 -10.34 -8.52
CA LEU A 228 -24.03 -11.18 -7.70
C LEU A 228 -22.64 -10.56 -7.64
N ASN A 229 -22.11 -10.32 -6.45
CA ASN A 229 -20.77 -9.77 -6.24
C ASN A 229 -19.97 -10.57 -5.20
N ASN A 230 -19.02 -11.40 -5.62
CA ASN A 230 -18.30 -12.33 -4.74
C ASN A 230 -19.28 -13.15 -3.89
N SER A 231 -20.19 -13.88 -4.54
CA SER A 231 -21.33 -14.57 -3.89
C SER A 231 -21.81 -15.74 -4.73
N GLU A 232 -22.65 -16.59 -4.16
CA GLU A 232 -23.03 -17.83 -4.82
C GLU A 232 -24.52 -18.18 -4.73
N ILE A 233 -25.01 -18.79 -5.81
CA ILE A 233 -26.29 -19.50 -5.89
C ILE A 233 -25.96 -20.94 -6.27
N THR A 234 -26.16 -21.86 -5.34
CA THR A 234 -25.66 -23.23 -5.47
C THR A 234 -26.76 -24.26 -5.21
N SER A 235 -26.78 -25.27 -6.05
CA SER A 235 -27.53 -26.51 -5.85
C SER A 235 -26.54 -27.66 -5.94
N SER A 236 -26.52 -28.56 -4.95
CA SER A 236 -25.49 -29.59 -4.94
C SER A 236 -25.81 -30.91 -4.25
N VAL A 237 -25.08 -31.95 -4.68
CA VAL A 237 -25.05 -33.28 -4.04
C VAL A 237 -23.62 -33.65 -3.64
N LYS A 238 -23.33 -33.77 -2.33
CA LYS A 238 -21.95 -33.92 -1.82
C LYS A 238 -21.35 -35.31 -1.96
N GLN A 239 -22.06 -36.39 -1.62
CA GLN A 239 -21.48 -37.75 -1.60
C GLN A 239 -22.40 -38.84 -2.17
N GLY A 240 -23.66 -38.54 -2.51
CA GLY A 240 -24.64 -39.49 -3.05
C GLY A 240 -24.78 -39.53 -4.57
N VAL A 241 -25.62 -40.46 -5.05
CA VAL A 241 -25.95 -40.67 -6.48
C VAL A 241 -27.10 -39.79 -6.98
N GLY A 242 -27.61 -38.87 -6.16
CA GLY A 242 -28.67 -37.95 -6.55
C GLY A 242 -28.20 -36.87 -7.54
N LYS A 243 -29.16 -36.27 -8.26
CA LYS A 243 -28.88 -35.22 -9.25
C LYS A 243 -28.53 -33.88 -8.60
N GLY A 244 -27.64 -33.11 -9.21
CA GLY A 244 -27.09 -31.83 -8.73
C GLY A 244 -28.07 -30.66 -8.58
N GLY A 245 -29.38 -30.90 -8.74
CA GLY A 245 -30.48 -29.94 -8.58
C GLY A 245 -30.54 -28.84 -9.64
N ASP A 246 -31.68 -28.16 -9.77
CA ASP A 246 -31.91 -27.23 -10.88
C ASP A 246 -31.97 -25.77 -10.41
N ILE A 247 -31.31 -24.87 -11.13
CA ILE A 247 -31.32 -23.43 -10.88
C ILE A 247 -31.94 -22.69 -12.05
N THR A 248 -32.97 -21.88 -11.79
CA THR A 248 -33.58 -20.96 -12.75
C THR A 248 -33.44 -19.52 -12.25
N ALA A 249 -32.87 -18.63 -13.06
CA ALA A 249 -32.75 -17.22 -12.75
C ALA A 249 -33.24 -16.35 -13.91
N VAL A 250 -34.25 -15.51 -13.66
CA VAL A 250 -34.92 -14.67 -14.65
C VAL A 250 -34.90 -13.21 -14.22
N SER A 251 -34.47 -12.30 -15.10
CA SER A 251 -34.55 -10.85 -14.87
C SER A 251 -34.36 -10.00 -16.13
N LYS A 252 -34.72 -8.71 -16.13
CA LYS A 252 -34.35 -7.81 -17.24
C LYS A 252 -32.82 -7.66 -17.35
N SER A 253 -32.13 -7.43 -16.24
CA SER A 253 -30.66 -7.33 -16.20
C SER A 253 -30.07 -8.27 -15.16
N MET A 254 -29.05 -9.02 -15.55
CA MET A 254 -28.31 -9.90 -14.67
C MET A 254 -26.81 -9.63 -14.77
N ILE A 255 -26.17 -9.43 -13.63
CA ILE A 255 -24.77 -9.08 -13.53
C ILE A 255 -24.09 -10.02 -12.53
N LEU A 256 -23.10 -10.77 -12.99
CA LEU A 256 -22.22 -11.59 -12.16
C LEU A 256 -20.81 -11.01 -12.14
N ASN A 257 -20.37 -10.56 -10.96
CA ASN A 257 -19.01 -10.12 -10.69
C ASN A 257 -18.41 -11.03 -9.63
N HIS A 258 -17.51 -11.95 -9.99
CA HIS A 258 -17.08 -13.02 -9.07
C HIS A 258 -18.24 -13.83 -8.47
N GLY A 259 -19.40 -13.82 -9.15
CA GLY A 259 -20.60 -14.55 -8.76
C GLY A 259 -20.62 -15.95 -9.34
N ASN A 260 -21.04 -16.94 -8.55
CA ASN A 260 -21.18 -18.33 -8.98
C ASN A 260 -22.65 -18.74 -9.03
N ILE A 261 -23.06 -19.39 -10.12
CA ILE A 261 -24.34 -20.10 -10.23
C ILE A 261 -24.02 -21.54 -10.62
N THR A 262 -24.15 -22.49 -9.68
CA THR A 262 -23.70 -23.87 -9.90
C THR A 262 -24.69 -24.94 -9.46
N ALA A 263 -24.84 -25.98 -10.27
CA ALA A 263 -25.76 -27.11 -10.09
C ALA A 263 -25.00 -28.45 -10.15
N ASN A 264 -24.18 -28.72 -9.14
CA ASN A 264 -23.13 -29.75 -9.19
C ASN A 264 -23.49 -31.04 -8.45
N ALA A 265 -22.97 -32.18 -8.91
CA ALA A 265 -23.07 -33.46 -8.21
C ALA A 265 -21.73 -34.18 -8.11
N GLU A 266 -21.48 -34.87 -6.99
CA GLU A 266 -20.25 -35.67 -6.85
C GLU A 266 -20.35 -37.01 -7.58
N GLN A 267 -21.36 -37.85 -7.25
CA GLN A 267 -21.54 -39.16 -7.90
C GLN A 267 -22.68 -39.22 -8.91
N GLY A 268 -23.81 -38.53 -8.65
CA GLY A 268 -24.95 -38.49 -9.57
C GLY A 268 -24.78 -37.54 -10.75
N ASP A 269 -25.80 -37.41 -11.61
CA ASP A 269 -25.75 -36.51 -12.76
C ASP A 269 -25.77 -35.02 -12.33
N GLY A 270 -25.07 -34.16 -13.07
CA GLY A 270 -25.16 -32.71 -12.90
C GLY A 270 -26.57 -32.20 -13.18
N GLY A 271 -26.93 -31.06 -12.59
CA GLY A 271 -28.27 -30.48 -12.72
C GLY A 271 -28.48 -29.63 -13.99
N ALA A 272 -29.46 -28.74 -13.97
CA ALA A 272 -29.67 -27.74 -15.00
C ALA A 272 -29.56 -26.31 -14.45
N VAL A 273 -28.81 -25.45 -15.15
CA VAL A 273 -28.79 -23.99 -14.90
C VAL A 273 -29.46 -23.30 -16.09
N PHE A 274 -30.60 -22.66 -15.86
CA PHE A 274 -31.32 -21.85 -16.84
C PHE A 274 -31.29 -20.38 -16.44
N ILE A 275 -30.70 -19.54 -17.30
CA ILE A 275 -30.62 -18.09 -17.10
C ILE A 275 -31.36 -17.41 -18.26
N GLN A 276 -32.29 -16.52 -17.95
CA GLN A 276 -32.99 -15.70 -18.94
C GLN A 276 -32.85 -14.22 -18.57
N ALA A 277 -32.23 -13.44 -19.44
CA ALA A 277 -32.12 -11.99 -19.23
C ALA A 277 -32.06 -11.17 -20.52
N GLU A 278 -32.58 -9.95 -20.49
CA GLU A 278 -32.43 -9.02 -21.62
C GLU A 278 -31.00 -8.47 -21.70
N ASN A 279 -30.33 -8.30 -20.56
CA ASN A 279 -28.92 -7.94 -20.45
C ASN A 279 -28.22 -8.90 -19.49
N PHE A 280 -27.23 -9.65 -19.97
CA PHE A 280 -26.44 -10.57 -19.15
C PHE A 280 -24.95 -10.18 -19.18
N LEU A 281 -24.43 -9.77 -18.03
CA LEU A 281 -23.05 -9.31 -17.85
C LEU A 281 -22.34 -10.25 -16.87
N LYS A 282 -21.20 -10.82 -17.26
CA LYS A 282 -20.49 -11.81 -16.46
C LYS A 282 -18.98 -11.54 -16.48
N SER A 283 -18.35 -11.49 -15.30
CA SER A 283 -16.88 -11.42 -15.14
C SER A 283 -16.20 -12.73 -15.55
N SER A 284 -14.91 -12.70 -15.93
CA SER A 284 -14.19 -13.87 -16.45
C SER A 284 -14.07 -15.03 -15.45
N ASN A 285 -14.09 -14.73 -14.15
CA ASN A 285 -13.98 -15.70 -13.06
C ASN A 285 -15.32 -16.06 -12.43
N SER A 286 -16.43 -15.47 -12.88
CA SER A 286 -17.76 -15.96 -12.53
C SER A 286 -17.98 -17.36 -13.12
N ILE A 287 -18.51 -18.29 -12.33
CA ILE A 287 -18.77 -19.66 -12.79
C ILE A 287 -20.26 -19.84 -13.00
N THR A 288 -20.62 -20.38 -14.17
CA THR A 288 -21.97 -20.84 -14.49
C THR A 288 -21.83 -22.28 -14.94
N GLN A 289 -22.14 -23.24 -14.06
CA GLN A 289 -21.76 -24.63 -14.25
C GLN A 289 -22.83 -25.59 -13.74
N ALA A 290 -22.99 -26.71 -14.46
CA ALA A 290 -23.76 -27.84 -13.99
C ALA A 290 -22.93 -29.10 -14.25
N ALA A 291 -22.09 -29.49 -13.30
CA ALA A 291 -21.11 -30.55 -13.52
C ALA A 291 -21.30 -31.75 -12.62
N SER A 292 -20.74 -32.88 -13.07
CA SER A 292 -20.59 -34.07 -12.25
C SER A 292 -19.17 -34.62 -12.30
N ARG A 293 -18.66 -35.14 -11.16
CA ARG A 293 -17.33 -35.80 -11.12
C ARG A 293 -17.37 -37.24 -11.63
N ARG A 294 -18.40 -38.02 -11.26
CA ARG A 294 -18.52 -39.44 -11.64
C ARG A 294 -19.77 -39.77 -12.47
N GLY A 295 -20.75 -38.87 -12.55
CA GLY A 295 -21.99 -39.02 -13.33
C GLY A 295 -21.96 -38.24 -14.64
N ASN A 296 -23.10 -38.14 -15.32
CA ASN A 296 -23.20 -37.35 -16.56
C ASN A 296 -23.15 -35.84 -16.25
N GLN A 297 -22.57 -35.06 -17.17
CA GLN A 297 -22.56 -33.60 -17.06
C GLN A 297 -23.98 -33.03 -17.18
N GLY A 298 -24.25 -31.97 -16.42
CA GLY A 298 -25.50 -31.23 -16.47
C GLY A 298 -25.59 -30.28 -17.66
N THR A 299 -26.64 -29.47 -17.69
CA THR A 299 -26.89 -28.51 -18.77
C THR A 299 -26.86 -27.08 -18.27
N VAL A 300 -26.21 -26.20 -19.02
CA VAL A 300 -26.23 -24.74 -18.78
C VAL A 300 -26.82 -24.09 -20.02
N LYS A 301 -27.97 -23.41 -19.87
CA LYS A 301 -28.66 -22.70 -20.94
C LYS A 301 -28.85 -21.24 -20.54
N ILE A 302 -28.27 -20.34 -21.33
CA ILE A 302 -28.34 -18.89 -21.12
C ILE A 302 -29.07 -18.28 -22.32
N GLU A 303 -30.20 -17.63 -22.07
CA GLU A 303 -30.98 -16.87 -23.04
C GLU A 303 -30.80 -15.37 -22.79
N ALA A 304 -29.78 -14.78 -23.40
CA ALA A 304 -29.50 -13.35 -23.40
C ALA A 304 -28.69 -12.95 -24.64
N PRO A 305 -28.73 -11.68 -25.10
CA PRO A 305 -27.78 -11.17 -26.08
C PRO A 305 -26.37 -11.28 -25.50
N ASP A 306 -25.45 -11.93 -26.22
CA ASP A 306 -24.06 -12.11 -25.78
C ASP A 306 -23.30 -10.78 -25.85
N ILE A 307 -23.47 -9.95 -24.81
CA ILE A 307 -22.74 -8.70 -24.64
C ILE A 307 -21.47 -9.04 -23.83
N ASN A 308 -20.48 -9.59 -24.54
CA ASN A 308 -19.16 -9.82 -23.97
C ASN A 308 -18.42 -8.47 -23.78
N ILE A 309 -18.54 -7.90 -22.58
CA ILE A 309 -17.91 -6.63 -22.16
C ILE A 309 -16.45 -6.76 -21.69
N THR A 310 -15.70 -7.77 -22.14
CA THR A 310 -14.27 -7.93 -21.78
C THR A 310 -13.41 -6.65 -22.01
N GLY A 311 -13.89 -5.67 -22.80
CA GLY A 311 -13.24 -4.37 -22.98
C GLY A 311 -13.78 -3.16 -22.16
N ALA A 312 -14.81 -3.29 -21.31
CA ALA A 312 -15.58 -2.13 -20.84
C ALA A 312 -15.61 -1.82 -19.34
N LEU A 313 -15.24 -2.74 -18.43
CA LEU A 313 -15.26 -2.51 -16.98
C LEU A 313 -13.94 -2.96 -16.31
N THR A 314 -13.04 -2.00 -16.12
CA THR A 314 -11.96 -1.94 -15.12
C THR A 314 -12.57 -1.82 -13.71
N ILE A 315 -12.07 -2.30 -12.55
CA ILE A 315 -10.82 -2.92 -12.02
C ILE A 315 -11.24 -3.91 -10.89
N LEU A 316 -10.50 -5.00 -10.70
CA LEU A 316 -10.47 -5.88 -9.51
C LEU A 316 -9.83 -5.19 -8.28
N PRO A 317 -10.45 -5.27 -7.08
CA PRO A 317 -9.70 -5.64 -5.88
C PRO A 317 -9.99 -7.09 -5.47
N GLU A 318 -8.97 -7.71 -4.91
CA GLU A 318 -8.76 -9.15 -4.75
C GLU A 318 -9.57 -9.77 -3.60
N ASN A 319 -10.03 -11.01 -3.80
CA ASN A 319 -10.08 -12.01 -2.74
C ASN A 319 -9.42 -13.28 -3.27
N TYR A 320 -8.10 -13.21 -3.48
CA TYR A 320 -7.25 -14.32 -3.06
C TYR A 320 -6.96 -14.08 -1.58
N THR A 321 -6.71 -15.13 -0.80
CA THR A 321 -6.11 -15.04 0.54
C THR A 321 -5.04 -13.96 0.51
N ASP A 322 -5.31 -12.80 1.10
CA ASP A 322 -4.58 -11.56 0.80
C ASP A 322 -3.07 -11.79 0.94
N PRO A 323 -2.32 -12.08 -0.14
CA PRO A 323 -0.92 -12.37 -0.01
C PRO A 323 -0.19 -11.14 0.52
N VAL A 324 -0.75 -9.92 0.31
CA VAL A 324 -0.30 -8.61 0.82
C VAL A 324 -0.25 -8.60 2.34
N GLN A 325 -1.24 -9.19 3.02
CA GLN A 325 -1.23 -9.38 4.47
C GLN A 325 -0.21 -10.41 4.96
N TRP A 326 0.21 -11.34 4.09
CA TRP A 326 1.20 -12.39 4.38
C TRP A 326 2.58 -12.12 3.78
N LEU A 327 2.77 -10.94 3.18
CA LEU A 327 4.07 -10.49 2.72
C LEU A 327 4.98 -10.34 3.92
N THR A 328 6.27 -10.38 3.66
CA THR A 328 7.24 -9.95 4.66
C THR A 328 6.86 -8.54 5.10
N THR A 329 6.17 -8.41 6.24
CA THR A 329 6.35 -7.26 7.11
C THR A 329 7.57 -7.65 7.95
N PRO A 330 8.80 -7.26 7.58
CA PRO A 330 10.02 -7.67 8.29
C PRO A 330 10.02 -7.16 9.74
N CYS A 331 9.08 -6.27 10.06
CA CYS A 331 9.04 -5.50 11.28
C CYS A 331 8.67 -6.38 12.45
N ALA A 332 7.70 -7.28 12.28
CA ALA A 332 7.38 -8.30 13.28
C ALA A 332 8.47 -9.39 13.42
N GLN A 333 9.45 -9.50 12.50
CA GLN A 333 10.66 -10.32 12.72
C GLN A 333 11.69 -9.59 13.58
N ARG A 334 11.68 -8.25 13.57
CA ARG A 334 12.55 -7.41 14.41
C ARG A 334 12.02 -7.24 15.84
N THR A 335 10.72 -7.48 16.08
CA THR A 335 10.09 -7.34 17.42
C THR A 335 10.29 -8.52 18.36
N ALA A 336 10.99 -9.59 17.93
CA ALA A 336 11.33 -10.75 18.77
C ALA A 336 10.14 -11.44 19.46
N GLU A 337 8.93 -11.35 18.90
CA GLU A 337 7.80 -12.16 19.36
C GLU A 337 7.92 -13.59 18.79
N ASP A 338 7.96 -14.59 19.68
CA ASP A 338 7.92 -16.02 19.34
C ASP A 338 6.53 -16.42 18.85
N ILE A 339 6.15 -15.95 17.67
CA ILE A 339 4.90 -16.27 16.98
C ILE A 339 5.18 -17.10 15.73
N SER A 340 4.60 -18.30 15.67
CA SER A 340 4.57 -19.11 14.47
C SER A 340 3.72 -18.41 13.42
N ARG A 341 4.28 -18.17 12.23
CA ARG A 341 3.59 -17.48 11.13
C ARG A 341 3.92 -18.10 9.79
N PHE A 342 2.95 -18.02 8.89
CA PHE A 342 3.14 -18.26 7.47
C PHE A 342 3.68 -16.97 6.82
N VAL A 343 4.76 -17.05 6.04
CA VAL A 343 5.37 -15.88 5.38
C VAL A 343 5.56 -16.19 3.91
N ILE A 344 5.02 -15.34 3.03
CA ILE A 344 5.25 -15.41 1.60
C ILE A 344 6.50 -14.59 1.27
N LYS A 345 7.60 -15.26 0.89
CA LYS A 345 8.83 -14.58 0.44
C LYS A 345 8.64 -14.01 -0.96
N GLN A 346 8.47 -12.70 -1.07
CA GLN A 346 8.40 -11.99 -2.35
C GLN A 346 9.77 -11.75 -3.00
N ARG A 347 9.75 -11.13 -4.18
CA ARG A 347 10.95 -10.55 -4.83
C ARG A 347 11.44 -9.35 -4.04
N ASP A 348 12.74 -9.15 -4.03
CA ASP A 348 13.44 -8.15 -3.21
C ASP A 348 13.81 -6.88 -3.99
N GLY A 349 13.39 -6.79 -5.26
CA GLY A 349 13.39 -5.59 -6.09
C GLY A 349 12.51 -5.77 -7.33
N LEU A 350 12.34 -4.71 -8.13
CA LEU A 350 11.63 -4.83 -9.40
C LEU A 350 12.44 -5.67 -10.40
N PRO A 351 11.79 -6.48 -11.26
CA PRO A 351 12.44 -7.02 -12.45
C PRO A 351 13.07 -5.89 -13.26
N GLN A 352 14.17 -6.18 -13.96
CA GLN A 352 14.89 -5.17 -14.75
C GLN A 352 13.92 -4.34 -15.61
N SER A 353 13.88 -3.04 -15.34
CA SER A 353 12.99 -2.12 -16.03
C SER A 353 13.45 -1.92 -17.48
N PHE A 354 12.50 -1.89 -18.42
CA PHE A 354 12.80 -1.50 -19.80
C PHE A 354 13.18 -0.02 -19.94
N ASP A 355 13.00 0.80 -18.90
CA ASP A 355 13.44 2.20 -18.85
C ASP A 355 14.88 2.35 -18.29
N ASP A 356 15.49 1.27 -17.82
CA ASP A 356 16.82 1.25 -17.18
C ASP A 356 17.92 0.69 -18.10
N LEU A 357 19.20 0.98 -17.79
CA LEU A 357 20.38 0.47 -18.50
C LEU A 357 20.31 -1.05 -18.68
N LEU A 358 20.49 -1.50 -19.92
CA LEU A 358 20.29 -2.88 -20.33
C LEU A 358 21.57 -3.69 -20.13
N SER A 359 21.40 -4.91 -19.62
CA SER A 359 22.47 -5.91 -19.60
C SER A 359 22.56 -6.61 -20.95
N VAL A 360 23.78 -6.97 -21.34
CA VAL A 360 24.11 -7.65 -22.60
C VAL A 360 24.57 -9.09 -22.32
N ILE A 361 24.42 -9.56 -21.08
CA ILE A 361 24.64 -10.94 -20.71
C ILE A 361 23.39 -11.71 -21.15
N SER A 362 23.52 -12.55 -22.18
CA SER A 362 22.45 -13.45 -22.61
C SER A 362 22.71 -14.83 -22.02
N CYS A 363 21.67 -15.49 -21.50
CA CYS A 363 21.71 -16.92 -21.14
C CYS A 363 22.28 -17.79 -22.27
N GLN A 364 22.16 -17.38 -23.54
CA GLN A 364 22.72 -18.09 -24.70
C GLN A 364 24.26 -18.14 -24.72
N LEU A 365 24.96 -17.26 -23.98
CA LEU A 365 26.42 -17.32 -23.83
C LEU A 365 26.86 -18.52 -22.98
N SER A 366 25.95 -19.07 -22.16
CA SER A 366 26.19 -20.24 -21.29
C SER A 366 25.79 -21.58 -21.92
N GLU A 367 24.98 -21.57 -22.99
CA GLU A 367 24.37 -22.78 -23.55
C GLU A 367 25.34 -23.71 -24.32
N SER A 368 26.56 -23.26 -24.59
CA SER A 368 27.53 -24.08 -25.32
C SER A 368 28.20 -25.16 -24.47
N ARG A 369 28.19 -25.04 -23.12
CA ARG A 369 28.66 -26.07 -22.16
C ARG A 369 27.93 -25.97 -20.80
N GLN A 370 27.18 -27.01 -20.44
CA GLN A 370 26.55 -27.13 -19.12
C GLN A 370 27.55 -27.70 -18.10
N THR A 371 28.24 -26.83 -17.37
CA THR A 371 29.03 -27.18 -16.19
C THR A 371 28.26 -26.77 -14.94
N PRO A 372 28.63 -27.28 -13.74
CA PRO A 372 28.01 -26.85 -12.50
C PRO A 372 28.09 -25.32 -12.32
N LEU A 373 29.23 -24.72 -12.66
CA LEU A 373 29.41 -23.27 -12.57
C LEU A 373 28.52 -22.50 -13.55
N THR A 374 28.47 -22.88 -14.83
CA THR A 374 27.60 -22.18 -15.79
C THR A 374 26.12 -22.33 -15.44
N THR A 375 25.74 -23.46 -14.83
CA THR A 375 24.37 -23.68 -14.32
C THR A 375 24.02 -22.70 -13.19
N GLU A 376 24.89 -22.54 -12.18
CA GLU A 376 24.66 -21.60 -11.08
C GLU A 376 24.60 -20.14 -11.60
N ILE A 377 25.44 -19.80 -12.59
CA ILE A 377 25.40 -18.48 -13.24
C ILE A 377 24.04 -18.24 -13.91
N SER A 378 23.53 -19.20 -14.69
CA SER A 378 22.21 -19.09 -15.34
C SER A 378 21.06 -19.00 -14.33
N ILE A 379 21.16 -19.69 -13.18
CA ILE A 379 20.19 -19.59 -12.08
C ILE A 379 20.23 -18.18 -11.47
N ALA A 380 21.42 -17.63 -11.22
CA ALA A 380 21.57 -16.27 -10.71
C ALA A 380 20.96 -15.23 -11.67
N ASP A 381 21.29 -15.32 -12.96
CA ASP A 381 20.73 -14.44 -14.01
C ASP A 381 19.20 -14.56 -14.09
N SER A 382 18.65 -15.77 -14.01
CA SER A 382 17.21 -16.01 -13.96
C SER A 382 16.54 -15.39 -12.74
N TYR A 383 17.20 -15.42 -11.58
CA TYR A 383 16.72 -14.74 -10.39
C TYR A 383 16.76 -13.22 -10.56
N MET A 384 17.85 -12.66 -11.13
CA MET A 384 17.96 -11.23 -11.43
C MET A 384 16.85 -10.77 -12.38
N ALA A 385 16.59 -11.51 -13.46
CA ALA A 385 15.52 -11.21 -14.42
C ALA A 385 14.11 -11.20 -13.78
N LYS A 386 13.93 -11.89 -12.65
CA LYS A 386 12.68 -11.93 -11.87
C LYS A 386 12.65 -10.94 -10.70
N GLY A 387 13.71 -10.15 -10.48
CA GLY A 387 13.84 -9.22 -9.35
C GLY A 387 14.23 -9.87 -8.02
N HIS A 388 14.78 -11.10 -8.06
CA HIS A 388 15.23 -11.85 -6.89
C HIS A 388 16.73 -11.64 -6.60
N TYR A 389 17.17 -10.40 -6.41
CA TYR A 389 18.59 -10.02 -6.38
C TYR A 389 19.39 -10.67 -5.22
N ARG A 390 18.84 -10.74 -4.01
CA ARG A 390 19.46 -11.41 -2.86
C ARG A 390 19.55 -12.92 -3.03
N LYS A 391 18.60 -13.53 -3.76
CA LYS A 391 18.72 -14.96 -4.11
C LYS A 391 19.84 -15.15 -5.14
N ALA A 392 19.93 -14.28 -6.14
CA ALA A 392 21.01 -14.29 -7.11
C ALA A 392 22.37 -14.12 -6.43
N GLU A 393 22.49 -13.18 -5.48
CA GLU A 393 23.70 -12.95 -4.68
C GLU A 393 24.11 -14.22 -3.94
N LYS A 394 23.18 -14.82 -3.20
CA LYS A 394 23.43 -16.06 -2.47
C LYS A 394 23.82 -17.23 -3.39
N VAL A 395 23.24 -17.32 -4.59
CA VAL A 395 23.62 -18.32 -5.59
C VAL A 395 25.06 -18.11 -6.05
N LEU A 396 25.44 -16.87 -6.37
CA LEU A 396 26.81 -16.55 -6.79
C LEU A 396 27.83 -16.76 -5.66
N ASP A 397 27.49 -16.41 -4.42
CA ASP A 397 28.34 -16.65 -3.25
C ASP A 397 28.60 -18.15 -3.04
N ASN A 398 27.56 -18.98 -3.17
CA ASN A 398 27.69 -20.43 -3.08
C ASN A 398 28.48 -21.02 -4.25
N ALA A 399 28.45 -20.37 -5.42
CA ALA A 399 29.20 -20.78 -6.60
C ALA A 399 30.67 -20.32 -6.59
N LEU A 400 31.10 -19.50 -5.62
CA LEU A 400 32.48 -19.00 -5.53
C LEU A 400 33.54 -20.11 -5.49
N PRO A 401 33.38 -21.21 -4.71
CA PRO A 401 34.33 -22.32 -4.73
C PRO A 401 34.39 -23.05 -6.08
N LEU A 402 33.28 -23.13 -6.81
CA LEU A 402 33.23 -23.71 -8.16
C LEU A 402 33.97 -22.82 -9.15
N MET A 403 33.82 -21.50 -9.03
CA MET A 403 34.55 -20.50 -9.81
C MET A 403 36.06 -20.59 -9.57
N GLU A 404 36.48 -20.69 -8.30
CA GLU A 404 37.90 -20.83 -7.95
C GLU A 404 38.51 -22.12 -8.53
N ALA A 405 37.76 -23.23 -8.44
CA ALA A 405 38.19 -24.55 -8.90
C ALA A 405 38.15 -24.71 -10.44
N SER A 406 37.35 -23.93 -11.16
CA SER A 406 37.27 -24.02 -12.63
C SER A 406 38.64 -23.74 -13.26
N GLN A 407 38.99 -24.49 -14.29
CA GLN A 407 40.19 -24.23 -15.11
C GLN A 407 39.84 -23.47 -16.39
N ASP A 408 38.55 -23.29 -16.69
CA ASP A 408 38.09 -22.57 -17.87
C ASP A 408 37.99 -21.07 -17.56
N ILE A 409 38.92 -20.30 -18.14
CA ILE A 409 39.02 -18.85 -17.94
C ILE A 409 37.77 -18.14 -18.49
N ALA A 410 37.09 -18.71 -19.49
CA ALA A 410 35.87 -18.13 -20.03
C ALA A 410 34.69 -18.24 -19.05
N GLU A 411 34.58 -19.34 -18.31
CA GLU A 411 33.56 -19.51 -17.27
C GLU A 411 33.77 -18.54 -16.11
N LYS A 412 35.02 -18.33 -15.70
CA LYS A 412 35.35 -17.33 -14.66
C LYS A 412 35.00 -15.92 -15.11
N ALA A 413 35.32 -15.56 -16.35
CA ALA A 413 34.96 -14.27 -16.90
C ALA A 413 33.43 -14.04 -16.91
N LEU A 414 32.65 -15.08 -17.24
CA LEU A 414 31.19 -15.02 -17.22
C LEU A 414 30.64 -14.85 -15.79
N PHE A 415 31.20 -15.56 -14.81
CA PHE A 415 30.85 -15.39 -13.39
C PHE A 415 31.04 -13.94 -12.95
N TYR A 416 32.21 -13.35 -13.26
CA TYR A 416 32.50 -11.97 -12.93
C TYR A 416 31.58 -10.98 -13.65
N ALA A 417 31.13 -11.28 -14.87
CA ALA A 417 30.18 -10.44 -15.59
C ALA A 417 28.83 -10.37 -14.87
N VAL A 418 28.24 -11.52 -14.53
CA VAL A 418 26.94 -11.58 -13.82
C VAL A 418 27.06 -10.98 -12.42
N SER A 419 28.16 -11.27 -11.72
CA SER A 419 28.40 -10.70 -10.39
C SER A 419 28.60 -9.17 -10.43
N GLY A 420 29.29 -8.65 -11.46
CA GLY A 420 29.47 -7.21 -11.66
C GLY A 420 28.14 -6.50 -11.93
N ASP A 421 27.29 -7.07 -12.78
CA ASP A 421 25.95 -6.53 -13.07
C ASP A 421 25.04 -6.58 -11.84
N LEU A 422 25.05 -7.68 -11.08
CA LEU A 422 24.28 -7.79 -9.83
C LEU A 422 24.69 -6.74 -8.80
N ARG A 423 26.00 -6.55 -8.60
CA ARG A 423 26.52 -5.55 -7.65
C ARG A 423 26.12 -4.13 -8.03
N LEU A 424 26.12 -3.80 -9.33
CA LEU A 424 25.61 -2.51 -9.80
C LEU A 424 24.12 -2.34 -9.46
N ILE A 425 23.30 -3.37 -9.65
CA ILE A 425 21.87 -3.34 -9.28
C ILE A 425 21.65 -3.16 -7.77
N LEU A 426 22.56 -3.73 -6.96
CA LEU A 426 22.56 -3.64 -5.50
C LEU A 426 23.21 -2.35 -4.97
N ASP A 427 23.58 -1.41 -5.83
CA ASP A 427 24.24 -0.14 -5.46
C ASP A 427 25.66 -0.34 -4.87
N ASP A 428 26.28 -1.51 -5.04
CA ASP A 428 27.69 -1.81 -4.69
C ASP A 428 28.61 -1.41 -5.86
N MET A 429 28.84 -0.11 -6.02
CA MET A 429 29.64 0.45 -7.11
C MET A 429 31.10 -0.02 -7.08
N GLU A 430 31.72 -0.09 -5.90
CA GLU A 430 33.11 -0.54 -5.76
C GLU A 430 33.26 -2.00 -6.20
N GLY A 431 32.36 -2.86 -5.73
CA GLY A 431 32.35 -4.26 -6.11
C GLY A 431 31.99 -4.49 -7.57
N ALA A 432 31.06 -3.70 -8.13
CA ALA A 432 30.71 -3.76 -9.54
C ALA A 432 31.92 -3.45 -10.44
N VAL A 433 32.67 -2.39 -10.12
CA VAL A 433 33.91 -2.02 -10.83
C VAL A 433 34.94 -3.14 -10.72
N LEU A 434 35.20 -3.64 -9.51
CA LEU A 434 36.20 -4.67 -9.25
C LEU A 434 35.92 -5.95 -10.03
N ASN A 435 34.68 -6.45 -9.97
CA ASN A 435 34.30 -7.69 -10.64
C ASN A 435 34.32 -7.53 -12.16
N THR A 436 33.80 -6.42 -12.68
CA THR A 436 33.80 -6.15 -14.13
C THR A 436 35.22 -6.07 -14.69
N GLN A 437 36.15 -5.42 -13.98
CA GLN A 437 37.55 -5.32 -14.42
C GLN A 437 38.25 -6.68 -14.43
N LYS A 438 38.09 -7.48 -13.36
CA LYS A 438 38.64 -8.84 -13.29
C LYS A 438 38.09 -9.73 -14.40
N GLY A 439 36.77 -9.68 -14.62
CA GLY A 439 36.12 -10.40 -15.70
C GLY A 439 36.67 -10.00 -17.06
N LEU A 440 36.86 -8.70 -17.32
CA LEU A 440 37.34 -8.19 -18.61
C LEU A 440 38.77 -8.63 -18.90
N GLU A 441 39.64 -8.62 -17.89
CA GLU A 441 41.00 -9.14 -18.00
C GLU A 441 40.99 -10.63 -18.41
N GLN A 442 40.19 -11.44 -17.71
CA GLN A 442 40.05 -12.88 -18.00
C GLN A 442 39.44 -13.15 -19.37
N ALA A 443 38.39 -12.40 -19.76
CA ALA A 443 37.73 -12.55 -21.05
C ALA A 443 38.70 -12.26 -22.22
N ARG A 444 39.54 -11.22 -22.08
CA ARG A 444 40.57 -10.88 -23.06
C ARG A 444 41.66 -11.95 -23.14
N GLN A 445 42.09 -12.49 -22.00
CA GLN A 445 43.07 -13.59 -21.95
C GLN A 445 42.53 -14.89 -22.59
N ALA A 446 41.25 -15.19 -22.36
CA ALA A 446 40.59 -16.37 -22.92
C ALA A 446 40.20 -16.23 -24.40
N GLY A 447 40.30 -15.03 -24.98
CA GLY A 447 39.92 -14.78 -26.37
C GLY A 447 38.42 -14.96 -26.64
N VAL A 448 37.57 -14.60 -25.67
CA VAL A 448 36.10 -14.70 -25.78
C VAL A 448 35.47 -13.32 -26.06
N PRO A 449 35.29 -12.93 -27.34
CA PRO A 449 34.93 -11.56 -27.70
C PRO A 449 33.53 -11.16 -27.24
N LEU A 450 32.56 -12.08 -27.21
CA LEU A 450 31.20 -11.77 -26.77
C LEU A 450 31.11 -11.54 -25.26
N VAL A 451 31.85 -12.31 -24.45
CA VAL A 451 31.93 -12.09 -23.00
C VAL A 451 32.65 -10.77 -22.73
N SER A 452 33.71 -10.48 -23.49
CA SER A 452 34.40 -9.18 -23.42
C SER A 452 33.46 -8.02 -23.76
N ALA A 453 32.61 -8.17 -24.79
CA ALA A 453 31.60 -7.17 -25.14
C ALA A 453 30.59 -6.96 -24.01
N SER A 454 30.03 -8.04 -23.42
CA SER A 454 29.09 -7.93 -22.30
C SER A 454 29.72 -7.20 -21.10
N LEU A 455 30.99 -7.51 -20.75
CA LEU A 455 31.72 -6.83 -19.68
C LEU A 455 32.04 -5.36 -19.99
N LEU A 456 32.36 -5.03 -21.25
CA LEU A 456 32.53 -3.64 -21.70
C LEU A 456 31.22 -2.86 -21.64
N ASN A 457 30.09 -3.49 -21.97
CA ASN A 457 28.77 -2.90 -21.76
C ASN A 457 28.47 -2.70 -20.27
N CYS A 458 28.77 -3.67 -19.39
CA CYS A 458 28.65 -3.51 -17.94
C CYS A 458 29.52 -2.35 -17.44
N LEU A 459 30.77 -2.22 -17.93
CA LEU A 459 31.64 -1.10 -17.60
C LEU A 459 31.06 0.24 -18.08
N GLY A 460 30.46 0.26 -19.28
CA GLY A 460 29.71 1.41 -19.77
C GLY A 460 28.54 1.78 -18.86
N ASN A 461 27.75 0.79 -18.41
CA ASN A 461 26.64 0.99 -17.48
C ASN A 461 27.14 1.58 -16.15
N ILE A 462 28.20 1.00 -15.56
CA ILE A 462 28.83 1.49 -14.32
C ILE A 462 29.31 2.93 -14.48
N ARG A 463 29.97 3.25 -15.60
CA ARG A 463 30.47 4.61 -15.86
C ARG A 463 29.32 5.60 -16.08
N SER A 464 28.25 5.18 -16.74
CA SER A 464 27.07 6.01 -16.97
C SER A 464 26.36 6.34 -15.66
N ALA A 465 26.13 5.32 -14.82
CA ALA A 465 25.59 5.46 -13.47
C ALA A 465 26.48 6.34 -12.58
N GLY A 466 27.81 6.17 -12.67
CA GLY A 466 28.81 6.97 -11.95
C GLY A 466 29.07 8.37 -12.54
N THR A 467 28.20 8.89 -13.42
CA THR A 467 28.28 10.22 -14.08
C THR A 467 29.48 10.44 -15.02
N ASN A 468 30.29 9.42 -15.29
CA ASN A 468 31.35 9.45 -16.29
C ASN A 468 30.79 9.08 -17.68
N TRP A 469 29.92 9.94 -18.22
CA TRP A 469 29.18 9.66 -19.45
C TRP A 469 30.08 9.52 -20.68
N GLN A 470 31.16 10.30 -20.77
CA GLN A 470 32.11 10.19 -21.89
C GLN A 470 32.81 8.82 -21.88
N GLY A 471 33.34 8.42 -20.72
CA GLY A 471 33.96 7.09 -20.58
C GLY A 471 32.97 5.94 -20.76
N ALA A 472 31.67 6.16 -20.49
CA ALA A 472 30.63 5.18 -20.75
C ALA A 472 30.43 4.96 -22.26
N VAL A 473 30.29 6.03 -23.05
CA VAL A 473 30.15 5.94 -24.51
C VAL A 473 31.36 5.29 -25.18
N GLU A 474 32.57 5.56 -24.69
CA GLU A 474 33.80 4.87 -25.14
C GLU A 474 33.73 3.36 -24.89
N ALA A 475 33.31 2.94 -23.68
CA ALA A 475 33.19 1.52 -23.35
C ALA A 475 32.10 0.82 -24.19
N TYR A 476 30.97 1.49 -24.46
CA TYR A 476 29.96 0.97 -25.38
C TYR A 476 30.47 0.86 -26.82
N GLY A 477 31.30 1.81 -27.27
CA GLY A 477 31.97 1.75 -28.57
C GLY A 477 32.87 0.51 -28.69
N GLU A 478 33.75 0.29 -27.71
CA GLU A 478 34.58 -0.92 -27.64
C GLU A 478 33.74 -2.21 -27.62
N SER A 479 32.61 -2.21 -26.90
CA SER A 479 31.67 -3.34 -26.89
C SER A 479 31.10 -3.62 -28.30
N LEU A 480 30.69 -2.59 -29.04
CA LEU A 480 30.17 -2.74 -30.40
C LEU A 480 31.23 -3.30 -31.35
N ASP A 481 32.50 -2.86 -31.22
CA ASP A 481 33.61 -3.37 -32.02
C ASP A 481 33.86 -4.86 -31.75
N MET A 482 33.81 -5.30 -30.49
CA MET A 482 33.91 -6.71 -30.13
C MET A 482 32.76 -7.55 -30.71
N ILE A 483 31.53 -7.03 -30.71
CA ILE A 483 30.38 -7.73 -31.29
C ILE A 483 30.52 -7.82 -32.82
N ASN A 484 30.94 -6.74 -33.48
CA ASN A 484 31.15 -6.70 -34.94
C ASN A 484 32.16 -7.75 -35.41
N ASN A 485 33.24 -7.92 -34.64
CA ASN A 485 34.35 -8.81 -34.99
C ASN A 485 34.17 -10.26 -34.53
N SER A 486 33.06 -10.60 -33.89
CA SER A 486 32.78 -11.98 -33.45
C SER A 486 32.21 -12.85 -34.58
N ASP A 487 32.44 -14.16 -34.55
CA ASP A 487 31.79 -15.14 -35.46
C ASP A 487 30.68 -15.88 -34.71
N THR A 488 29.48 -15.29 -34.64
CA THR A 488 28.31 -15.86 -33.95
C THR A 488 27.01 -15.62 -34.72
N ASP A 489 25.91 -16.18 -34.23
CA ASP A 489 24.56 -16.03 -34.77
C ASP A 489 24.22 -14.54 -35.04
N PRO A 490 23.87 -14.17 -36.29
CA PRO A 490 23.43 -12.83 -36.64
C PRO A 490 22.30 -12.28 -35.75
N ALA A 491 21.36 -13.12 -35.33
CA ALA A 491 20.24 -12.68 -34.48
C ALA A 491 20.74 -12.26 -33.09
N LEU A 492 21.64 -13.03 -32.47
CA LEU A 492 22.29 -12.69 -31.21
C LEU A 492 23.12 -11.39 -31.33
N LYS A 493 23.88 -11.22 -32.43
CA LYS A 493 24.63 -9.96 -32.65
C LYS A 493 23.69 -8.76 -32.71
N SER A 494 22.56 -8.87 -33.41
CA SER A 494 21.59 -7.79 -33.53
C SER A 494 20.89 -7.47 -32.20
N ASP A 495 20.59 -8.47 -31.35
CA ASP A 495 20.11 -8.24 -29.98
C ASP A 495 21.13 -7.48 -29.12
N MET A 496 22.38 -7.97 -29.05
CA MET A 496 23.43 -7.34 -28.26
C MET A 496 23.69 -5.90 -28.72
N LYS A 497 23.76 -5.65 -30.03
CA LYS A 497 23.95 -4.30 -30.59
C LYS A 497 22.78 -3.37 -30.27
N ALA A 498 21.54 -3.84 -30.41
CA ALA A 498 20.36 -3.04 -30.09
C ALA A 498 20.41 -2.56 -28.64
N ARG A 499 20.71 -3.46 -27.70
CA ARG A 499 20.84 -3.13 -26.26
C ARG A 499 21.95 -2.11 -26.00
N VAL A 500 23.12 -2.28 -26.61
CA VAL A 500 24.24 -1.32 -26.47
C VAL A 500 23.87 0.05 -27.05
N PHE A 501 23.24 0.11 -28.23
CA PHE A 501 22.77 1.39 -28.79
C PHE A 501 21.73 2.06 -27.90
N ILE A 502 20.80 1.31 -27.28
CA ILE A 502 19.83 1.86 -26.34
C ILE A 502 20.53 2.46 -25.11
N ASN A 503 21.58 1.83 -24.59
CA ASN A 503 22.40 2.38 -23.51
C ASN A 503 23.15 3.66 -23.93
N ILE A 504 23.63 3.73 -25.17
CA ILE A 504 24.21 4.95 -25.74
C ILE A 504 23.16 6.06 -25.81
N ILE A 505 21.93 5.78 -26.27
CA ILE A 505 20.83 6.77 -26.33
C ILE A 505 20.64 7.43 -24.95
N ARG A 506 20.48 6.63 -23.89
CA ARG A 506 20.29 7.14 -22.52
C ARG A 506 21.46 7.97 -22.04
N THR A 507 22.67 7.49 -22.29
CA THR A 507 23.90 8.16 -21.87
C THR A 507 24.10 9.50 -22.59
N GLU A 508 23.80 9.58 -23.90
CA GLU A 508 23.87 10.83 -24.67
C GLU A 508 22.76 11.82 -24.30
N ILE A 509 21.57 11.35 -23.91
CA ILE A 509 20.52 12.21 -23.36
C ILE A 509 21.00 12.88 -22.05
N ASN A 510 21.64 12.11 -21.15
CA ASN A 510 22.21 12.67 -19.91
C ASN A 510 23.32 13.71 -20.20
N ARG A 511 24.05 13.55 -21.31
CA ARG A 511 25.02 14.54 -21.82
C ARG A 511 24.38 15.74 -22.53
N LYS A 512 23.06 15.73 -22.76
CA LYS A 512 22.31 16.70 -23.57
C LYS A 512 22.72 16.72 -25.05
N GLU A 513 23.23 15.60 -25.57
CA GLU A 513 23.70 15.42 -26.94
C GLU A 513 22.64 14.74 -27.81
N TYR A 514 21.49 15.40 -28.01
CA TYR A 514 20.30 14.80 -28.63
C TYR A 514 20.51 14.31 -30.07
N GLU A 515 21.39 14.94 -30.86
CA GLU A 515 21.70 14.49 -32.24
C GLU A 515 22.41 13.12 -32.25
N LYS A 516 23.33 12.90 -31.30
CA LYS A 516 24.02 11.61 -31.14
C LYS A 516 23.06 10.54 -30.63
N ALA A 517 22.17 10.90 -29.70
CA ALA A 517 21.11 10.03 -29.21
C ALA A 517 20.17 9.61 -30.37
N LEU A 518 19.79 10.54 -31.25
CA LEU A 518 18.97 10.24 -32.42
C LEU A 518 19.68 9.28 -33.39
N THR A 519 20.96 9.52 -33.67
CA THR A 519 21.78 8.64 -34.51
C THR A 519 21.87 7.22 -33.93
N ALA A 520 22.02 7.10 -32.61
CA ALA A 520 22.01 5.80 -31.94
C ALA A 520 20.63 5.12 -31.99
N ALA A 521 19.54 5.89 -31.88
CA ALA A 521 18.17 5.39 -32.00
C ALA A 521 17.88 4.79 -33.39
N GLU A 522 18.34 5.43 -34.46
CA GLU A 522 18.20 4.89 -35.82
C GLU A 522 18.95 3.57 -35.99
N LYS A 523 20.18 3.48 -35.45
CA LYS A 523 20.96 2.24 -35.45
C LYS A 523 20.31 1.13 -34.62
N ALA A 524 19.75 1.47 -33.46
CA ALA A 524 19.02 0.52 -32.61
C ALA A 524 17.79 -0.03 -33.34
N ALA A 525 16.96 0.85 -33.93
CA ALA A 525 15.80 0.44 -34.72
C ALA A 525 16.18 -0.51 -35.87
N TRP A 526 17.26 -0.18 -36.59
CA TRP A 526 17.75 -1.02 -37.69
C TRP A 526 18.22 -2.41 -37.23
N GLU A 527 18.85 -2.53 -36.06
CA GLU A 527 19.23 -3.84 -35.52
C GLU A 527 18.02 -4.62 -35.00
N ILE A 528 17.02 -3.95 -34.41
CA ILE A 528 15.79 -4.58 -33.93
C ILE A 528 14.96 -5.16 -35.07
N GLU A 529 14.88 -4.49 -36.23
CA GLU A 529 14.14 -4.98 -37.40
C GLU A 529 14.66 -6.34 -37.91
N LYS A 530 15.95 -6.64 -37.74
CA LYS A 530 16.56 -7.91 -38.15
C LYS A 530 16.30 -9.06 -37.19
N GLN A 531 15.85 -8.77 -35.97
CA GLN A 531 15.58 -9.80 -34.99
C GLN A 531 14.32 -10.58 -35.40
N PRO A 532 14.27 -11.90 -35.16
CA PRO A 532 13.04 -12.67 -35.32
C PRO A 532 11.99 -12.22 -34.30
N ASP A 533 10.71 -12.44 -34.62
CA ASP A 533 9.63 -12.21 -33.67
C ASP A 533 9.81 -13.13 -32.45
N GLY A 534 9.88 -12.51 -31.27
CA GLY A 534 10.17 -13.19 -30.02
C GLY A 534 10.40 -12.19 -28.89
N TYR A 535 10.76 -12.72 -27.72
CA TYR A 535 10.96 -11.90 -26.51
C TYR A 535 11.98 -10.78 -26.72
N ALA A 536 13.14 -11.07 -27.31
CA ALA A 536 14.23 -10.10 -27.50
C ALA A 536 13.81 -8.88 -28.33
N LYS A 537 13.07 -9.11 -29.43
CA LYS A 537 12.58 -8.05 -30.31
C LYS A 537 11.56 -7.17 -29.61
N ALA A 538 10.56 -7.77 -28.97
CA ALA A 538 9.52 -7.01 -28.27
C ALA A 538 10.08 -6.22 -27.07
N ALA A 539 11.00 -6.82 -26.31
CA ALA A 539 11.73 -6.16 -25.23
C ALA A 539 12.57 -4.97 -25.72
N SER A 540 13.32 -5.14 -26.82
CA SER A 540 14.14 -4.09 -27.41
C SER A 540 13.29 -2.96 -27.99
N GLN A 541 12.13 -3.26 -28.58
CA GLN A 541 11.17 -2.24 -29.04
C GLN A 541 10.64 -1.39 -27.90
N LEU A 542 10.22 -2.02 -26.78
CA LEU A 542 9.80 -1.31 -25.58
C LEU A 542 10.91 -0.42 -25.02
N ALA A 543 12.12 -0.97 -24.87
CA ALA A 543 13.25 -0.23 -24.33
C ALA A 543 13.68 0.93 -25.24
N LEU A 544 13.64 0.73 -26.57
CA LEU A 544 13.89 1.80 -27.53
C LEU A 544 12.85 2.92 -27.39
N TYR A 545 11.55 2.59 -27.35
CA TYR A 545 10.49 3.58 -27.15
C TYR A 545 10.71 4.41 -25.87
N LEU A 546 11.04 3.74 -24.76
CA LEU A 546 11.25 4.41 -23.47
C LEU A 546 12.49 5.29 -23.44
N ALA A 547 13.54 4.94 -24.19
CA ALA A 547 14.70 5.79 -24.36
C ALA A 547 14.40 7.02 -25.24
N VAL A 548 13.76 6.83 -26.39
CA VAL A 548 13.55 7.92 -27.37
C VAL A 548 12.44 8.90 -26.98
N ARG A 549 11.47 8.51 -26.15
CA ARG A 549 10.40 9.42 -25.67
C ARG A 549 10.94 10.61 -24.87
N LYS A 550 12.19 10.55 -24.39
CA LYS A 550 12.90 11.62 -23.67
C LYS A 550 13.63 12.59 -24.62
N ILE A 551 13.75 12.27 -25.91
CA ILE A 551 14.39 13.12 -26.93
C ILE A 551 13.35 14.13 -27.45
N PRO A 552 13.60 15.45 -27.34
CA PRO A 552 12.77 16.45 -28.01
C PRO A 552 12.69 16.19 -29.52
N ASP A 553 11.50 16.30 -30.12
CA ASP A 553 11.25 16.16 -31.57
C ASP A 553 11.37 14.76 -32.21
N PHE A 554 11.57 13.69 -31.43
CA PHE A 554 11.53 12.32 -31.98
C PHE A 554 10.10 11.93 -32.38
N SER A 555 9.75 12.06 -33.66
CA SER A 555 8.37 11.90 -34.17
C SER A 555 8.14 10.65 -35.03
N LYS A 556 9.16 9.84 -35.34
CA LYS A 556 9.00 8.69 -36.25
C LYS A 556 8.48 7.44 -35.55
N ASN A 557 7.39 6.88 -36.09
CA ASN A 557 6.91 5.50 -35.91
C ASN A 557 6.77 5.00 -34.46
N GLN A 558 6.62 5.88 -33.45
CA GLN A 558 6.44 5.46 -32.05
C GLN A 558 5.22 4.54 -31.85
N GLU A 559 4.11 4.86 -32.52
CA GLU A 559 2.90 4.04 -32.55
C GLU A 559 3.20 2.64 -33.09
N ASN A 560 3.91 2.53 -34.21
CA ASN A 560 4.25 1.25 -34.83
C ASN A 560 5.19 0.41 -33.96
N ILE A 561 6.17 1.04 -33.30
CA ILE A 561 7.09 0.37 -32.37
C ILE A 561 6.29 -0.29 -31.23
N LEU A 562 5.35 0.45 -30.64
CA LEU A 562 4.51 -0.05 -29.54
C LEU A 562 3.47 -1.07 -30.01
N ALA A 563 2.83 -0.85 -31.15
CA ALA A 563 1.84 -1.77 -31.70
C ALA A 563 2.48 -3.12 -32.07
N GLU A 564 3.69 -3.11 -32.63
CA GLU A 564 4.42 -4.33 -32.95
C GLU A 564 4.88 -5.06 -31.69
N ALA A 565 5.40 -4.34 -30.68
CA ALA A 565 5.76 -4.93 -29.40
C ALA A 565 4.55 -5.58 -28.70
N ALA A 566 3.37 -4.94 -28.77
CA ALA A 566 2.13 -5.48 -28.23
C ALA A 566 1.70 -6.74 -28.97
N ARG A 567 1.72 -6.73 -30.31
CA ARG A 567 1.37 -7.89 -31.15
C ARG A 567 2.30 -9.08 -30.88
N ILE A 568 3.61 -8.84 -30.83
CA ILE A 568 4.59 -9.89 -30.52
C ILE A 568 4.34 -10.40 -29.10
N GLY A 569 4.17 -9.52 -28.10
CA GLY A 569 3.89 -9.88 -26.72
C GLY A 569 2.65 -10.77 -26.56
N GLU A 570 1.56 -10.45 -27.27
CA GLU A 570 0.36 -11.30 -27.32
C GLU A 570 0.65 -12.67 -27.97
N SER A 571 1.39 -12.68 -29.09
CA SER A 571 1.66 -13.91 -29.85
C SER A 571 2.56 -14.92 -29.11
N ILE A 572 3.45 -14.43 -28.25
CA ILE A 572 4.34 -15.27 -27.43
C ILE A 572 3.77 -15.51 -26.03
N GLU A 573 2.51 -15.11 -25.79
CA GLU A 573 1.81 -15.24 -24.50
C GLU A 573 2.57 -14.58 -23.32
N ASN A 574 3.31 -13.48 -23.60
CA ASN A 574 4.02 -12.72 -22.57
C ASN A 574 3.17 -11.53 -22.11
N ASN A 575 2.34 -11.77 -21.09
CA ASN A 575 1.41 -10.78 -20.53
C ASN A 575 2.10 -9.49 -20.06
N ARG A 576 3.33 -9.59 -19.55
CA ARG A 576 4.11 -8.44 -19.08
C ARG A 576 4.45 -7.47 -20.22
N ILE A 577 5.02 -7.99 -21.32
CA ILE A 577 5.35 -7.20 -22.51
C ILE A 577 4.08 -6.65 -23.17
N ALA A 578 3.05 -7.48 -23.34
CA ALA A 578 1.79 -7.05 -23.93
C ALA A 578 1.16 -5.90 -23.12
N SER A 579 1.10 -6.04 -21.79
CA SER A 579 0.60 -5.01 -20.89
C SER A 579 1.37 -3.69 -21.02
N LEU A 580 2.71 -3.74 -20.95
CA LEU A 580 3.55 -2.54 -21.06
C LEU A 580 3.36 -1.85 -22.40
N ALA A 581 3.37 -2.60 -23.50
CA ALA A 581 3.20 -2.06 -24.84
C ALA A 581 1.82 -1.38 -25.02
N TRP A 582 0.74 -2.04 -24.60
CA TRP A 582 -0.60 -1.43 -24.63
C TRP A 582 -0.71 -0.20 -23.72
N GLY A 583 -0.09 -0.23 -22.55
CA GLY A 583 -0.15 0.87 -21.59
C GLY A 583 0.55 2.12 -22.11
N TYR A 584 1.76 1.96 -22.64
CA TYR A 584 2.50 3.05 -23.29
C TYR A 584 1.83 3.53 -24.57
N LEU A 585 1.17 2.64 -25.34
CA LEU A 585 0.38 3.06 -26.49
C LEU A 585 -0.83 3.92 -26.04
N GLY A 586 -1.44 3.58 -24.90
CA GLY A 586 -2.42 4.42 -24.25
C GLY A 586 -1.88 5.80 -23.87
N GLN A 587 -0.67 5.88 -23.31
CA GLN A 587 -0.02 7.16 -22.96
C GLN A 587 0.30 7.98 -24.20
N TYR A 588 0.74 7.31 -25.28
CA TYR A 588 0.99 7.96 -26.55
C TYR A 588 -0.28 8.65 -27.07
N TYR A 589 -1.42 7.95 -27.13
CA TYR A 589 -2.69 8.56 -27.53
C TYR A 589 -3.18 9.63 -26.55
N GLU A 590 -2.95 9.47 -25.24
CA GLU A 590 -3.28 10.48 -24.22
C GLU A 590 -2.56 11.81 -24.53
N LYS A 591 -1.26 11.75 -24.87
CA LYS A 591 -0.48 12.94 -25.24
C LYS A 591 -0.94 13.62 -26.53
N GLN A 592 -1.47 12.85 -27.48
CA GLN A 592 -2.04 13.39 -28.72
C GLN A 592 -3.46 13.96 -28.53
N GLY A 593 -4.07 13.81 -27.34
CA GLY A 593 -5.45 14.20 -27.08
C GLY A 593 -6.51 13.22 -27.57
N ASP A 594 -6.13 12.04 -28.05
CA ASP A 594 -7.06 10.98 -28.47
C ASP A 594 -7.47 10.11 -27.27
N TYR A 595 -8.37 10.65 -26.46
CA TYR A 595 -8.80 10.01 -25.21
C TYR A 595 -9.59 8.70 -25.42
N ILE A 596 -10.17 8.47 -26.60
CA ILE A 596 -10.92 7.25 -26.90
C ILE A 596 -9.95 6.09 -27.09
N HIS A 597 -8.94 6.27 -27.95
CA HIS A 597 -7.91 5.27 -28.14
C HIS A 597 -7.04 5.11 -26.87
N ALA A 598 -6.72 6.22 -26.20
CA ALA A 598 -5.99 6.16 -24.93
C ALA A 598 -6.68 5.27 -23.91
N LEU A 599 -7.99 5.45 -23.69
CA LEU A 599 -8.75 4.65 -22.72
C LEU A 599 -8.85 3.18 -23.15
N LYS A 600 -9.05 2.92 -24.45
CA LYS A 600 -9.11 1.55 -24.99
C LYS A 600 -7.80 0.80 -24.76
N MET A 601 -6.66 1.41 -25.07
CA MET A 601 -5.36 0.77 -24.89
C MET A 601 -4.99 0.65 -23.42
N SER A 602 -5.29 1.66 -22.59
CA SER A 602 -5.08 1.59 -21.14
C SER A 602 -5.85 0.44 -20.50
N ARG A 603 -7.10 0.19 -20.92
CA ARG A 603 -7.90 -0.94 -20.44
C ARG A 603 -7.34 -2.30 -20.87
N LYS A 604 -6.86 -2.43 -22.10
CA LYS A 604 -6.12 -3.63 -22.54
C LYS A 604 -4.88 -3.86 -21.68
N ALA A 605 -4.14 -2.79 -21.38
CA ALA A 605 -2.95 -2.86 -20.54
C ALA A 605 -3.28 -3.37 -19.12
N VAL A 606 -4.36 -2.87 -18.50
CA VAL A 606 -4.87 -3.38 -17.22
C VAL A 606 -5.23 -4.86 -17.31
N PHE A 607 -5.93 -5.27 -18.38
CA PHE A 607 -6.33 -6.66 -18.58
C PHE A 607 -5.12 -7.61 -18.58
N PHE A 608 -4.09 -7.33 -19.38
CA PHE A 608 -2.88 -8.16 -19.42
C PHE A 608 -2.08 -8.11 -18.12
N ALA A 609 -2.01 -6.95 -17.44
CA ALA A 609 -1.33 -6.86 -16.14
C ALA A 609 -2.04 -7.68 -15.05
N ALA A 610 -3.38 -7.75 -15.10
CA ALA A 610 -4.20 -8.44 -14.10
C ALA A 610 -4.20 -9.97 -14.26
N GLN A 611 -3.98 -10.53 -15.46
CA GLN A 611 -4.03 -11.98 -15.69
C GLN A 611 -3.00 -12.78 -14.86
N GLU A 612 -1.79 -12.23 -14.69
CA GLU A 612 -0.71 -12.86 -13.91
C GLU A 612 -0.45 -12.13 -12.58
N TYR A 613 -1.31 -11.18 -12.22
CA TYR A 613 -1.09 -10.24 -11.12
C TYR A 613 0.33 -9.63 -11.14
N ASN A 614 0.55 -8.67 -12.05
CA ASN A 614 1.78 -7.88 -12.14
C ASN A 614 1.57 -6.51 -11.46
N PRO A 615 1.58 -6.40 -10.11
CA PRO A 615 1.18 -5.19 -9.40
C PRO A 615 2.05 -3.97 -9.74
N ASP A 616 3.34 -4.16 -10.05
CA ASP A 616 4.28 -3.10 -10.45
C ASP A 616 3.96 -2.46 -11.83
N ILE A 617 3.10 -3.09 -12.60
CA ILE A 617 2.61 -2.62 -13.90
C ILE A 617 1.14 -2.22 -13.79
N LEU A 618 0.35 -3.06 -13.13
CA LEU A 618 -1.09 -2.91 -12.98
C LEU A 618 -1.45 -1.53 -12.42
N TYR A 619 -0.83 -1.12 -11.31
CA TYR A 619 -1.13 0.16 -10.67
C TYR A 619 -0.95 1.36 -11.62
N ARG A 620 0.04 1.30 -12.52
CA ARG A 620 0.33 2.36 -13.50
C ARG A 620 -0.83 2.55 -14.47
N TRP A 621 -1.41 1.43 -14.93
CA TRP A 621 -2.51 1.45 -15.89
C TRP A 621 -3.86 1.73 -15.24
N GLN A 622 -4.03 1.34 -13.97
CA GLN A 622 -5.17 1.76 -13.16
C GLN A 622 -5.15 3.27 -12.96
N TRP A 623 -4.01 3.84 -12.55
CA TRP A 623 -3.77 5.28 -12.42
C TRP A 623 -4.04 6.03 -13.73
N GLN A 624 -3.47 5.57 -14.84
CA GLN A 624 -3.71 6.16 -16.16
C GLN A 624 -5.18 6.12 -16.58
N THR A 625 -5.87 5.01 -16.31
CA THR A 625 -7.32 4.92 -16.56
C THR A 625 -8.09 5.90 -15.67
N GLY A 626 -7.66 6.09 -14.42
CA GLY A 626 -8.19 7.07 -13.47
C GLY A 626 -8.06 8.50 -13.98
N ARG A 627 -6.87 8.91 -14.43
CA ARG A 627 -6.63 10.21 -15.09
C ARG A 627 -7.55 10.42 -16.29
N LEU A 628 -7.67 9.43 -17.17
CA LEU A 628 -8.53 9.50 -18.35
C LEU A 628 -10.02 9.60 -17.97
N ALA A 629 -10.45 8.93 -16.90
CA ALA A 629 -11.80 9.05 -16.38
C ALA A 629 -12.07 10.45 -15.78
N ALA A 630 -11.10 11.01 -15.05
CA ALA A 630 -11.16 12.36 -14.50
C ALA A 630 -11.31 13.43 -15.59
N ARG A 631 -10.54 13.32 -16.69
CA ARG A 631 -10.67 14.18 -17.88
C ARG A 631 -12.08 14.15 -18.50
N LYS A 632 -12.78 13.02 -18.38
CA LYS A 632 -14.17 12.84 -18.83
C LYS A 632 -15.21 13.24 -17.76
N LYS A 633 -14.78 13.91 -16.69
CA LYS A 633 -15.59 14.36 -15.54
C LYS A 633 -16.31 13.23 -14.81
N LYS A 634 -15.76 12.02 -14.82
CA LYS A 634 -16.29 10.87 -14.09
C LYS A 634 -15.55 10.73 -12.75
N PHE A 635 -15.75 11.68 -11.84
CA PHE A 635 -14.96 11.81 -10.61
C PHE A 635 -15.04 10.59 -9.69
N GLU A 636 -16.23 10.04 -9.43
CA GLU A 636 -16.40 8.80 -8.63
C GLU A 636 -15.64 7.61 -9.24
N GLN A 637 -15.78 7.42 -10.55
CA GLN A 637 -15.06 6.35 -11.25
C GLN A 637 -13.55 6.60 -11.21
N ALA A 638 -13.11 7.84 -11.40
CA ALA A 638 -11.70 8.19 -11.33
C ALA A 638 -11.15 7.90 -9.92
N ALA A 639 -11.84 8.34 -8.87
CA ALA A 639 -11.42 8.15 -7.49
C ALA A 639 -11.24 6.65 -7.15
N ALA A 640 -12.20 5.81 -7.54
CA ALA A 640 -12.07 4.36 -7.36
C ALA A 640 -10.87 3.75 -8.09
N LEU A 641 -10.53 4.25 -9.29
CA LEU A 641 -9.36 3.79 -10.05
C LEU A 641 -8.03 4.26 -9.41
N TYR A 642 -8.00 5.44 -8.79
CA TYR A 642 -6.86 5.94 -8.01
C TYR A 642 -6.67 5.13 -6.72
N GLU A 643 -7.76 4.84 -6.01
CA GLU A 643 -7.73 3.99 -4.81
C GLU A 643 -7.18 2.59 -5.15
N ALA A 644 -7.71 1.96 -6.19
CA ALA A 644 -7.23 0.67 -6.63
C ALA A 644 -5.74 0.70 -7.04
N ALA A 645 -5.28 1.80 -7.64
CA ALA A 645 -3.86 1.98 -7.96
C ALA A 645 -2.99 2.09 -6.70
N ILE A 646 -3.44 2.84 -5.68
CA ILE A 646 -2.72 2.96 -4.40
C ILE A 646 -2.70 1.60 -3.68
N GLU A 647 -3.83 0.90 -3.63
CA GLU A 647 -3.94 -0.44 -3.04
C GLU A 647 -3.02 -1.45 -3.73
N THR A 648 -2.97 -1.43 -5.07
CA THR A 648 -2.09 -2.31 -5.86
C THR A 648 -0.61 -1.95 -5.67
N LEU A 649 -0.29 -0.66 -5.48
CA LEU A 649 1.09 -0.19 -5.31
C LEU A 649 1.65 -0.49 -3.92
N ASN A 650 0.87 -0.27 -2.86
CA ASN A 650 1.29 -0.39 -1.47
C ASN A 650 2.12 -1.67 -1.14
N PRO A 651 1.72 -2.90 -1.51
CA PRO A 651 2.51 -4.12 -1.24
C PRO A 651 3.87 -4.16 -1.91
N VAL A 652 3.98 -3.60 -3.11
CA VAL A 652 5.18 -3.74 -3.95
C VAL A 652 6.00 -2.46 -4.02
N ARG A 653 5.57 -1.41 -3.33
CA ARG A 653 6.21 -0.09 -3.34
C ARG A 653 7.68 -0.17 -2.93
N THR A 654 8.02 -0.97 -1.93
CA THR A 654 9.40 -1.12 -1.44
C THR A 654 10.33 -1.78 -2.45
N MET A 655 9.80 -2.56 -3.39
CA MET A 655 10.58 -3.14 -4.48
C MET A 655 11.12 -2.08 -5.44
N PHE A 656 10.57 -0.86 -5.43
CA PHE A 656 11.08 0.25 -6.23
C PHE A 656 12.38 0.83 -5.68
N PHE A 657 12.78 0.45 -4.45
CA PHE A 657 14.06 0.88 -3.85
C PHE A 657 15.28 0.19 -4.49
N THR A 658 15.08 -0.97 -5.12
CA THR A 658 16.12 -1.87 -5.60
C THR A 658 15.78 -2.38 -7.00
N GLY A 659 16.76 -2.42 -7.92
CA GLY A 659 16.53 -2.90 -9.29
C GLY A 659 16.76 -1.89 -10.42
N PHE A 660 17.12 -0.64 -10.10
CA PHE A 660 17.48 0.38 -11.08
C PHE A 660 18.99 0.66 -11.05
N ARG A 661 19.62 0.82 -12.21
CA ARG A 661 21.06 1.11 -12.37
C ARG A 661 21.35 2.61 -12.52
N GLU A 662 20.41 3.42 -13.00
CA GLU A 662 20.57 4.89 -13.02
C GLU A 662 20.15 5.53 -11.68
N PRO A 663 20.95 6.48 -11.13
CA PRO A 663 20.58 7.22 -9.92
C PRO A 663 19.43 8.20 -10.22
N GLY A 664 18.28 7.93 -9.61
CA GLY A 664 17.07 8.77 -9.66
C GLY A 664 15.92 7.97 -9.06
N SER A 665 15.17 8.54 -8.10
CA SER A 665 14.17 7.73 -7.41
C SER A 665 13.00 7.44 -8.35
N ALA A 666 12.80 6.16 -8.65
CA ALA A 666 11.58 5.69 -9.29
C ALA A 666 10.33 6.18 -8.52
N PHE A 667 10.50 6.49 -7.24
CA PHE A 667 9.55 7.18 -6.40
C PHE A 667 9.04 8.51 -6.99
N GLU A 668 9.91 9.48 -7.31
CA GLU A 668 9.50 10.81 -7.81
C GLU A 668 8.78 10.74 -9.16
N THR A 669 9.16 9.78 -10.00
CA THR A 669 8.61 9.67 -11.37
C THR A 669 7.39 8.75 -11.49
N SER A 670 7.26 7.77 -10.59
CA SER A 670 6.28 6.67 -10.74
C SER A 670 5.42 6.42 -9.51
N VAL A 671 5.73 6.96 -8.33
CA VAL A 671 4.98 6.73 -7.08
C VAL A 671 4.32 8.02 -6.61
N LYS A 672 5.11 9.08 -6.38
CA LYS A 672 4.60 10.37 -5.88
C LYS A 672 3.48 10.97 -6.74
N PRO A 673 3.58 10.99 -8.08
CA PRO A 673 2.53 11.58 -8.92
C PRO A 673 1.15 10.93 -8.77
N LEU A 674 1.09 9.64 -8.42
CA LEU A 674 -0.18 8.95 -8.17
C LEU A 674 -0.95 9.61 -7.00
N TYR A 675 -0.26 9.88 -5.89
CA TYR A 675 -0.87 10.47 -4.70
C TYR A 675 -1.22 11.94 -4.91
N THR A 676 -0.32 12.72 -5.52
CA THR A 676 -0.54 14.16 -5.72
C THR A 676 -1.66 14.43 -6.73
N GLU A 677 -1.75 13.66 -7.81
CA GLU A 677 -2.88 13.77 -8.74
C GLU A 677 -4.19 13.28 -8.14
N PHE A 678 -4.17 12.30 -7.23
CA PHE A 678 -5.37 11.88 -6.53
C PHE A 678 -5.87 12.98 -5.58
N VAL A 679 -4.95 13.61 -4.84
CA VAL A 679 -5.24 14.80 -4.03
C VAL A 679 -5.86 15.90 -4.88
N GLN A 680 -5.31 16.18 -6.05
CA GLN A 680 -5.88 17.13 -6.99
C GLN A 680 -7.32 16.75 -7.35
N LEU A 681 -7.57 15.51 -7.76
CA LEU A 681 -8.90 15.01 -8.10
C LEU A 681 -9.92 15.21 -6.95
N LEU A 682 -9.54 14.85 -5.72
CA LEU A 682 -10.40 14.96 -4.54
C LEU A 682 -10.75 16.42 -4.23
N THR A 683 -9.79 17.34 -4.36
CA THR A 683 -10.07 18.77 -4.18
C THR A 683 -10.95 19.34 -5.30
N GLU A 684 -10.77 18.91 -6.55
CA GLU A 684 -11.65 19.29 -7.68
C GLU A 684 -13.09 18.77 -7.48
N GLN A 685 -13.24 17.59 -6.88
CA GLN A 685 -14.55 17.03 -6.55
C GLN A 685 -15.21 17.79 -5.39
N ALA A 686 -14.44 18.21 -4.38
CA ALA A 686 -14.95 19.00 -3.26
C ALA A 686 -15.49 20.37 -3.73
N GLU A 687 -14.87 20.98 -4.75
CA GLU A 687 -15.37 22.21 -5.38
C GLU A 687 -16.74 22.05 -6.02
N GLN A 688 -16.98 20.89 -6.64
CA GLN A 688 -18.21 20.63 -7.37
C GLN A 688 -19.34 20.17 -6.46
N ASN A 689 -19.02 19.51 -5.33
CA ASN A 689 -19.98 18.94 -4.39
C ASN A 689 -19.75 19.46 -2.96
N PRO A 690 -20.26 20.66 -2.61
CA PRO A 690 -20.07 21.25 -1.28
C PRO A 690 -20.58 20.38 -0.11
N LEU A 691 -21.60 19.55 -0.34
CA LEU A 691 -22.16 18.67 0.69
C LEU A 691 -21.20 17.55 1.12
N ASP A 692 -20.36 17.07 0.20
CA ASP A 692 -19.40 15.99 0.45
C ASP A 692 -18.01 16.50 0.83
N THR A 693 -17.82 17.84 0.85
CA THR A 693 -16.53 18.48 1.12
C THR A 693 -15.84 17.95 2.38
N PRO A 694 -16.50 17.78 3.55
CA PRO A 694 -15.83 17.25 4.74
C PRO A 694 -15.25 15.84 4.54
N VAL A 695 -15.97 14.97 3.82
CA VAL A 695 -15.55 13.59 3.54
C VAL A 695 -14.41 13.58 2.53
N LEU A 696 -14.49 14.41 1.49
CA LEU A 696 -13.46 14.51 0.47
C LEU A 696 -12.16 15.09 1.03
N LEU A 697 -12.22 16.12 1.87
CA LEU A 697 -11.03 16.68 2.54
C LEU A 697 -10.41 15.72 3.55
N ALA A 698 -11.23 14.92 4.24
CA ALA A 698 -10.74 13.84 5.08
C ALA A 698 -9.93 12.83 4.25
N LYS A 699 -10.46 12.41 3.10
CA LYS A 699 -9.78 11.50 2.17
C LYS A 699 -8.53 12.13 1.54
N THR A 700 -8.53 13.43 1.27
CA THR A 700 -7.34 14.19 0.84
C THR A 700 -6.24 14.14 1.89
N ALA A 701 -6.57 14.42 3.16
CA ALA A 701 -5.62 14.35 4.27
C ALA A 701 -5.04 12.93 4.43
N ASP A 702 -5.89 11.90 4.40
CA ASP A 702 -5.45 10.51 4.50
C ASP A 702 -4.51 10.12 3.34
N THR A 703 -4.78 10.59 2.12
CA THR A 703 -3.92 10.37 0.95
C THR A 703 -2.55 11.04 1.11
N LEU A 704 -2.50 12.25 1.66
CA LEU A 704 -1.26 12.97 1.94
C LEU A 704 -0.44 12.26 3.02
N GLU A 705 -1.08 11.75 4.08
CA GLU A 705 -0.41 10.97 5.11
C GLU A 705 0.19 9.67 4.55
N MET A 706 -0.53 8.99 3.65
CA MET A 706 0.01 7.84 2.92
C MET A 706 1.23 8.21 2.06
N LEU A 707 1.18 9.35 1.37
CA LEU A 707 2.31 9.86 0.59
C LEU A 707 3.51 10.16 1.50
N LYS A 708 3.31 10.86 2.63
CA LYS A 708 4.40 11.20 3.55
C LYS A 708 5.05 9.96 4.14
N LYS A 709 4.26 8.95 4.49
CA LYS A 709 4.78 7.63 4.87
C LYS A 709 5.64 7.00 3.77
N ALA A 710 5.18 7.08 2.52
CA ALA A 710 5.89 6.55 1.37
C ALA A 710 7.23 7.27 1.13
N GLU A 711 7.25 8.61 1.21
CA GLU A 711 8.44 9.46 1.08
C GLU A 711 9.52 9.07 2.11
N ILE A 712 9.11 8.90 3.38
CA ILE A 712 10.04 8.55 4.46
C ILE A 712 10.61 7.14 4.27
N GLN A 713 9.78 6.16 3.91
CA GLN A 713 10.26 4.79 3.63
C GLN A 713 11.22 4.75 2.45
N ASP A 714 10.98 5.54 1.40
CA ASP A 714 11.88 5.68 0.25
C ASP A 714 13.23 6.30 0.63
N PHE A 715 13.23 7.35 1.46
CA PHE A 715 14.46 7.99 1.93
C PHE A 715 15.36 7.01 2.72
N TYR A 716 14.79 6.25 3.64
CA TYR A 716 15.53 5.31 4.49
C TYR A 716 15.79 3.96 3.86
N ARG A 717 15.16 3.67 2.71
CA ARG A 717 15.10 2.33 2.09
C ARG A 717 14.70 1.25 3.13
N ASP A 718 13.81 1.60 4.06
CA ASP A 718 13.34 0.72 5.15
C ASP A 718 11.82 0.75 5.27
N GLU A 719 11.21 -0.42 5.09
CA GLU A 719 9.76 -0.61 5.24
C GLU A 719 9.29 -0.50 6.69
N CYS A 720 10.19 -0.76 7.65
CA CYS A 720 9.90 -0.92 9.07
C CYS A 720 10.04 0.34 9.92
N LEU A 721 10.05 1.50 9.27
CA LEU A 721 9.92 2.78 9.96
C LEU A 721 8.52 2.84 10.60
N GLU A 722 8.51 2.44 11.86
CA GLU A 722 7.40 2.30 12.81
C GLU A 722 5.97 2.25 12.24
N GLN A 723 5.34 1.09 12.39
CA GLN A 723 3.90 0.98 12.59
C GLN A 723 3.57 1.58 13.97
N GLN A 724 3.30 2.89 14.04
CA GLN A 724 2.37 3.35 15.07
C GLN A 724 0.99 2.85 14.66
N GLU A 725 0.61 1.68 15.21
CA GLU A 725 -0.73 1.10 15.09
C GLU A 725 -1.76 1.92 15.90
N THR A 726 -1.88 3.21 15.63
CA THR A 726 -3.18 3.85 15.77
C THR A 726 -3.83 3.68 14.42
N GLY A 727 -4.85 2.84 14.27
CA GLY A 727 -5.64 2.70 13.04
C GLY A 727 -6.38 3.99 12.59
N GLN A 728 -5.87 5.16 12.99
CA GLN A 728 -6.27 6.50 12.61
C GLN A 728 -5.05 7.20 12.01
N TYR A 729 -5.11 7.53 10.72
CA TYR A 729 -4.12 8.36 10.02
C TYR A 729 -4.05 9.80 10.57
N ARG A 730 -5.01 10.21 11.41
CA ARG A 730 -5.19 11.57 11.89
C ARG A 730 -5.35 11.59 13.42
N PRO A 731 -4.29 11.92 14.18
CA PRO A 731 -4.43 12.20 15.60
C PRO A 731 -5.22 13.50 15.82
N GLY A 732 -5.81 13.68 17.00
CA GLY A 732 -6.54 14.89 17.34
C GLY A 732 -5.63 16.12 17.37
N ILE A 733 -6.09 17.23 16.77
CA ILE A 733 -5.36 18.50 16.78
C ILE A 733 -5.72 19.27 18.06
N PRO A 734 -4.73 19.69 18.89
CA PRO A 734 -4.98 20.47 20.09
C PRO A 734 -5.69 21.80 19.82
N ALA A 735 -6.40 22.34 20.82
CA ALA A 735 -7.00 23.67 20.72
C ALA A 735 -5.94 24.74 20.37
N LYS A 736 -6.35 25.79 19.64
CA LYS A 736 -5.48 26.87 19.15
C LYS A 736 -4.31 26.44 18.25
N THR A 737 -4.31 25.18 17.79
CA THR A 737 -3.32 24.66 16.85
C THR A 737 -3.92 24.52 15.45
N ALA A 738 -3.16 24.87 14.42
CA ALA A 738 -3.48 24.56 13.03
C ALA A 738 -2.35 23.76 12.39
N VAL A 739 -2.67 22.85 11.46
CA VAL A 739 -1.70 22.09 10.67
C VAL A 739 -1.80 22.52 9.21
N LEU A 740 -0.66 22.77 8.56
CA LEU A 740 -0.55 23.16 7.17
C LEU A 740 0.20 22.11 6.36
N TYR A 741 -0.47 21.59 5.32
CA TYR A 741 0.15 20.83 4.23
C TYR A 741 0.20 21.72 2.98
N PRO A 742 1.36 22.29 2.64
CA PRO A 742 1.58 22.94 1.36
C PRO A 742 1.97 21.89 0.31
N ILE A 743 1.20 21.80 -0.77
CA ILE A 743 1.30 20.74 -1.77
C ILE A 743 1.57 21.38 -3.14
N PRO A 744 2.84 21.51 -3.55
CA PRO A 744 3.21 22.12 -4.81
C PRO A 744 2.85 21.21 -5.99
N MET A 745 2.04 21.68 -6.93
CA MET A 745 1.68 21.01 -8.18
C MET A 745 2.32 21.73 -9.38
N PRO A 746 2.40 21.10 -10.57
CA PRO A 746 3.04 21.72 -11.73
C PRO A 746 2.50 23.10 -12.13
N ASP A 747 1.22 23.38 -11.88
CA ASP A 747 0.53 24.61 -12.28
C ASP A 747 -0.08 25.42 -11.12
N GLN A 748 -0.08 24.89 -9.90
CA GLN A 748 -0.71 25.52 -8.74
C GLN A 748 -0.12 25.01 -7.41
N LEU A 749 -0.42 25.71 -6.32
CA LEU A 749 -0.11 25.31 -4.96
C LEU A 749 -1.42 25.06 -4.21
N ILE A 750 -1.58 23.87 -3.65
CA ILE A 750 -2.72 23.52 -2.81
C ILE A 750 -2.28 23.63 -1.35
N LEU A 751 -2.99 24.41 -0.54
CA LEU A 751 -2.77 24.52 0.89
C LEU A 751 -3.91 23.82 1.61
N LEU A 752 -3.66 22.71 2.30
CA LEU A 752 -4.63 22.09 3.19
C LEU A 752 -4.34 22.50 4.64
N PHE A 753 -5.27 23.27 5.21
CA PHE A 753 -5.28 23.63 6.62
C PHE A 753 -6.21 22.70 7.39
N MET A 754 -5.68 22.08 8.45
CA MET A 754 -6.45 21.28 9.39
C MET A 754 -6.54 22.00 10.73
N PHE A 755 -7.75 22.04 11.28
CA PHE A 755 -8.09 22.64 12.57
C PHE A 755 -8.71 21.57 13.48
N PRO A 756 -8.88 21.83 14.79
CA PRO A 756 -9.45 20.86 15.74
C PRO A 756 -10.84 20.33 15.35
N ASP A 757 -11.63 21.13 14.64
CA ASP A 757 -13.03 20.85 14.32
C ASP A 757 -13.32 20.78 12.82
N SER A 758 -12.38 21.18 11.96
CA SER A 758 -12.64 21.44 10.55
C SER A 758 -11.38 21.38 9.68
N MET A 759 -11.58 21.24 8.37
CA MET A 759 -10.51 21.32 7.38
C MET A 759 -10.89 22.31 6.29
N LYS A 760 -9.89 22.99 5.73
CA LYS A 760 -10.07 23.92 4.62
C LYS A 760 -8.89 23.80 3.67
N TYR A 761 -9.16 23.66 2.39
CA TYR A 761 -8.13 23.78 1.37
C TYR A 761 -8.22 25.13 0.65
N ILE A 762 -7.11 25.60 0.10
CA ILE A 762 -6.99 26.85 -0.67
C ILE A 762 -6.08 26.60 -1.87
N ARG A 763 -6.47 27.08 -3.05
CA ARG A 763 -5.64 27.07 -4.26
C ARG A 763 -4.95 28.41 -4.47
N VAL A 764 -3.66 28.36 -4.76
CA VAL A 764 -2.83 29.54 -5.05
C VAL A 764 -2.21 29.33 -6.44
N PRO A 765 -2.34 30.28 -7.38
CA PRO A 765 -1.91 30.12 -8.77
C PRO A 765 -0.38 30.30 -8.93
N VAL A 766 0.39 29.44 -8.29
CA VAL A 766 1.86 29.41 -8.33
C VAL A 766 2.31 27.97 -8.57
N SER A 767 3.20 27.77 -9.54
CA SER A 767 3.71 26.44 -9.89
C SER A 767 4.73 25.92 -8.86
N SER A 768 4.86 24.60 -8.78
CA SER A 768 5.88 23.92 -7.99
C SER A 768 7.29 24.42 -8.31
N ALA A 769 7.61 24.61 -9.59
CA ALA A 769 8.92 25.10 -10.03
C ALA A 769 9.24 26.51 -9.49
N GLU A 770 8.25 27.41 -9.39
CA GLU A 770 8.47 28.75 -8.81
C GLU A 770 8.62 28.67 -7.29
N VAL A 771 7.80 27.87 -6.60
CA VAL A 771 7.94 27.64 -5.15
C VAL A 771 9.31 27.06 -4.82
N GLU A 772 9.76 26.05 -5.56
CA GLU A 772 11.05 25.39 -5.39
C GLU A 772 12.21 26.35 -5.62
N LYS A 773 12.20 27.07 -6.74
CA LYS A 773 13.20 28.09 -7.04
C LYS A 773 13.32 29.14 -5.93
N ARG A 774 12.18 29.63 -5.41
CA ARG A 774 12.15 30.63 -4.33
C ARG A 774 12.65 30.07 -3.01
N ALA A 775 12.26 28.84 -2.65
CA ALA A 775 12.73 28.17 -1.44
C ALA A 775 14.23 27.88 -1.48
N GLU A 776 14.75 27.38 -2.60
CA GLU A 776 16.19 27.15 -2.80
C GLU A 776 17.01 28.44 -2.78
N LYS A 777 16.51 29.51 -3.43
CA LYS A 777 17.18 30.82 -3.40
C LYS A 777 17.22 31.36 -1.97
N LEU A 778 16.08 31.36 -1.28
CA LEU A 778 15.99 31.79 0.12
C LEU A 778 16.95 31.00 1.01
N ARG A 779 17.01 29.68 0.83
CA ARG A 779 17.93 28.83 1.56
C ARG A 779 19.38 29.25 1.36
N LYS A 780 19.81 29.45 0.10
CA LYS A 780 21.17 29.84 -0.26
C LYS A 780 21.53 31.22 0.31
N SER A 781 20.67 32.22 0.15
CA SER A 781 20.89 33.58 0.66
C SER A 781 21.12 33.60 2.17
N LEU A 782 20.38 32.78 2.93
CA LEU A 782 20.55 32.70 4.38
C LEU A 782 21.83 31.99 4.82
N GLU A 783 22.33 31.02 4.06
CA GLU A 783 23.63 30.40 4.32
C GLU A 783 24.80 31.30 3.99
N SER A 784 24.68 32.07 2.91
CA SER A 784 25.72 33.01 2.47
C SER A 784 25.68 34.34 3.20
N TRP A 785 24.73 34.53 4.13
CA TRP A 785 24.55 35.77 4.90
C TRP A 785 24.24 36.99 4.02
N GLU A 786 23.53 36.76 2.91
CA GLU A 786 23.10 37.82 1.99
C GLU A 786 21.80 38.47 2.47
N ASP A 787 21.75 39.81 2.46
CA ASP A 787 20.59 40.61 2.88
C ASP A 787 19.39 40.53 1.89
N ASP A 788 19.54 39.87 0.73
CA ASP A 788 18.51 39.79 -0.31
C ASP A 788 17.35 38.81 0.01
N PHE A 789 17.43 38.12 1.16
CA PHE A 789 16.48 37.09 1.58
C PHE A 789 15.04 37.60 1.78
N LEU A 790 14.85 38.90 2.08
CA LEU A 790 13.55 39.49 2.44
C LEU A 790 12.51 39.40 1.32
N GLU A 791 12.92 39.48 0.04
CA GLU A 791 12.00 39.38 -1.09
C GLU A 791 11.37 37.98 -1.16
N ASP A 792 12.20 36.95 -1.18
CA ASP A 792 11.76 35.55 -1.29
C ASP A 792 10.97 35.13 -0.04
N THR A 793 11.39 35.62 1.12
CA THR A 793 10.70 35.43 2.40
C THR A 793 9.27 35.99 2.37
N LYS A 794 9.09 37.20 1.85
CA LYS A 794 7.77 37.83 1.73
C LYS A 794 6.92 37.14 0.68
N TYR A 795 7.51 36.79 -0.46
CA TYR A 795 6.82 36.06 -1.52
C TYR A 795 6.25 34.73 -1.01
N LEU A 796 7.05 33.95 -0.29
CA LEU A 796 6.62 32.68 0.28
C LEU A 796 5.58 32.87 1.39
N TYR A 797 5.68 33.91 2.23
CA TYR A 797 4.62 34.26 3.19
C TYR A 797 3.28 34.54 2.48
N ASP A 798 3.32 35.34 1.41
CA ASP A 798 2.15 35.74 0.62
C ASP A 798 1.49 34.54 -0.06
N CYS A 799 2.27 33.52 -0.43
CA CYS A 799 1.77 32.30 -1.04
C CYS A 799 1.27 31.27 -0.01
N LEU A 800 1.97 31.09 1.13
CA LEU A 800 1.74 29.97 2.05
C LEU A 800 0.83 30.31 3.23
N ILE A 801 0.91 31.54 3.75
CA ILE A 801 0.27 31.91 5.03
C ILE A 801 -0.85 32.94 4.80
N ARG A 802 -0.57 34.01 4.04
CA ARG A 802 -1.52 35.11 3.82
C ARG A 802 -2.92 34.64 3.36
N PRO A 803 -3.08 33.63 2.48
CA PRO A 803 -4.41 33.19 2.04
C PRO A 803 -5.31 32.65 3.15
N ALA A 804 -4.74 32.18 4.26
CA ALA A 804 -5.47 31.61 5.39
C ALA A 804 -5.53 32.53 6.61
N LYS A 805 -4.92 33.72 6.57
CA LYS A 805 -4.73 34.58 7.75
C LYS A 805 -6.03 34.91 8.48
N ALA A 806 -7.08 35.27 7.75
CA ALA A 806 -8.38 35.56 8.36
C ALA A 806 -8.99 34.36 9.11
N GLN A 807 -8.74 33.14 8.64
CA GLN A 807 -9.23 31.91 9.26
C GLN A 807 -8.41 31.51 10.48
N LEU A 808 -7.10 31.75 10.44
CA LEU A 808 -6.19 31.56 11.58
C LEU A 808 -6.56 32.53 12.70
N ASP A 809 -6.77 33.81 12.37
CA ASP A 809 -7.10 34.86 13.33
C ASP A 809 -8.50 34.65 13.95
N ALA A 810 -9.49 34.24 13.14
CA ALA A 810 -10.83 33.94 13.62
C ALA A 810 -10.89 32.77 14.63
N ARG A 811 -9.86 31.93 14.67
CA ARG A 811 -9.76 30.76 15.56
C ARG A 811 -8.78 30.97 16.72
N ASP A 812 -8.19 32.16 16.84
CA ASP A 812 -7.19 32.48 17.86
C ASP A 812 -6.05 31.44 17.88
N ILE A 813 -5.57 31.07 16.68
CA ILE A 813 -4.46 30.13 16.52
C ILE A 813 -3.18 30.78 17.03
N ASP A 814 -2.47 30.10 17.93
CA ASP A 814 -1.16 30.53 18.45
C ASP A 814 -0.03 29.56 18.07
N THR A 815 -0.37 28.36 17.59
CA THR A 815 0.59 27.31 17.22
C THR A 815 0.29 26.82 15.80
N LEU A 816 1.30 26.83 14.93
CA LEU A 816 1.19 26.39 13.55
C LEU A 816 2.18 25.26 13.27
N ILE A 817 1.65 24.11 12.87
CA ILE A 817 2.40 22.90 12.55
C ILE A 817 2.52 22.77 11.04
N ILE A 818 3.74 22.56 10.55
CA ILE A 818 4.04 22.48 9.12
C ILE A 818 4.37 21.04 8.75
N VAL A 819 3.72 20.53 7.70
CA VAL A 819 4.08 19.24 7.06
C VAL A 819 4.66 19.56 5.69
N PRO A 820 5.95 19.92 5.60
CA PRO A 820 6.53 20.47 4.37
C PRO A 820 6.65 19.40 3.28
N GLU A 821 6.72 19.85 2.03
CA GLU A 821 6.91 19.00 0.86
C GLU A 821 8.05 19.54 -0.03
N GLY A 822 8.89 18.64 -0.54
CA GLY A 822 9.96 18.96 -1.47
C GLY A 822 10.88 20.06 -0.94
N ALA A 823 11.20 21.04 -1.78
CA ALA A 823 12.07 22.16 -1.45
C ALA A 823 11.56 23.06 -0.30
N LEU A 824 10.27 23.02 0.06
CA LEU A 824 9.80 23.72 1.26
C LEU A 824 10.38 23.14 2.56
N SER A 825 10.84 21.89 2.53
CA SER A 825 11.54 21.26 3.65
C SER A 825 12.94 21.83 3.87
N LEU A 826 13.49 22.55 2.88
CA LEU A 826 14.81 23.16 2.97
C LEU A 826 14.82 24.43 3.83
N ILE A 827 13.67 25.08 4.01
CA ILE A 827 13.58 26.37 4.69
C ILE A 827 12.84 26.27 6.02
N PRO A 828 13.25 27.05 7.03
CA PRO A 828 12.44 27.22 8.22
C PRO A 828 11.23 28.11 7.89
N PHE A 829 10.06 27.79 8.43
CA PHE A 829 8.89 28.66 8.23
C PHE A 829 8.92 29.87 9.17
N SER A 830 9.73 29.83 10.23
CA SER A 830 9.90 30.89 11.24
C SER A 830 10.37 32.22 10.64
N ILE A 831 11.16 32.15 9.57
CA ILE A 831 11.70 33.30 8.87
C ILE A 831 10.72 33.95 7.90
N LEU A 832 9.59 33.32 7.55
CA LEU A 832 8.62 33.90 6.62
C LEU A 832 8.13 35.25 7.15
N HIS A 833 8.00 36.26 6.29
CA HIS A 833 7.87 37.65 6.73
C HIS A 833 6.64 38.31 6.10
N SER A 834 5.77 38.84 6.95
CA SER A 834 4.51 39.45 6.52
C SER A 834 4.68 40.80 5.80
N GLY A 835 5.87 41.40 5.92
CA GLY A 835 6.19 42.77 5.53
C GLY A 835 6.43 43.69 6.72
N GLY A 836 6.05 43.29 7.94
CA GLY A 836 6.34 44.02 9.18
C GLY A 836 7.04 43.20 10.26
N HIS A 837 6.77 41.91 10.34
CA HIS A 837 7.32 41.00 11.35
C HIS A 837 7.44 39.58 10.80
N PHE A 838 8.23 38.76 11.48
CA PHE A 838 8.46 37.36 11.13
C PHE A 838 7.30 36.47 11.58
N LEU A 839 7.06 35.34 10.92
CA LEU A 839 5.97 34.42 11.24
C LEU A 839 6.09 33.89 12.69
N ILE A 840 7.33 33.69 13.15
CA ILE A 840 7.62 33.28 14.52
C ILE A 840 7.20 34.32 15.58
N ASP A 841 7.02 35.60 15.20
CA ASP A 841 6.48 36.60 16.12
C ASP A 841 5.01 36.35 16.45
N GLU A 842 4.27 35.74 15.52
CA GLU A 842 2.83 35.45 15.62
C GLU A 842 2.54 34.05 16.17
N TYR A 843 3.22 33.02 15.66
CA TYR A 843 2.91 31.62 15.96
C TYR A 843 4.12 30.89 16.54
N ALA A 844 3.88 30.01 17.51
CA ALA A 844 4.81 28.95 17.86
C ALA A 844 4.82 27.91 16.72
N LEU A 845 6.01 27.56 16.23
CA LEU A 845 6.16 26.74 15.03
C LEU A 845 6.81 25.39 15.35
N ALA A 846 6.31 24.35 14.70
CA ALA A 846 6.96 23.05 14.65
C ALA A 846 6.75 22.40 13.28
N THR A 847 7.66 21.52 12.92
CA THR A 847 7.61 20.75 11.68
C THR A 847 7.33 19.29 12.03
N VAL A 848 6.48 18.60 11.27
CA VAL A 848 6.34 17.15 11.41
C VAL A 848 6.55 16.46 10.06
N PRO A 849 7.22 15.29 10.03
CA PRO A 849 7.37 14.51 8.80
C PRO A 849 6.00 14.06 8.23
N ALA A 850 5.10 13.70 9.14
CA ALA A 850 3.73 13.27 8.88
C ALA A 850 2.94 13.47 10.19
N LEU A 851 1.69 13.92 10.12
CA LEU A 851 0.88 14.13 11.32
C LEU A 851 0.51 12.79 11.97
N GLY A 852 0.17 11.79 11.16
CA GLY A 852 -0.15 10.42 11.59
C GLY A 852 1.02 9.65 12.21
N MET A 853 2.24 10.16 12.10
CA MET A 853 3.43 9.60 12.76
C MET A 853 3.83 10.37 14.02
N THR A 854 3.08 11.39 14.41
CA THR A 854 3.39 12.24 15.55
C THR A 854 2.37 12.01 16.67
N ASP A 855 2.84 11.63 17.86
CA ASP A 855 1.99 11.57 19.04
C ASP A 855 1.58 13.00 19.43
N THR A 856 0.29 13.36 19.31
CA THR A 856 -0.21 14.70 19.66
C THR A 856 -0.77 14.78 21.08
N ARG A 857 -0.71 13.69 21.85
CA ARG A 857 -1.21 13.68 23.23
C ARG A 857 -0.32 14.54 24.11
N LEU A 858 -0.98 15.28 25.02
CA LEU A 858 -0.33 15.93 26.14
C LEU A 858 0.35 14.87 27.01
N ASN A 859 1.68 14.90 27.08
CA ASN A 859 2.49 14.00 27.91
C ASN A 859 3.20 14.75 29.04
N GLU A 860 3.76 13.99 30.00
CA GLU A 860 4.44 14.49 31.20
C GLU A 860 5.59 15.47 30.92
N LYS A 861 6.00 16.24 31.94
CA LYS A 861 7.00 17.31 31.82
C LYS A 861 8.34 16.81 31.24
N THR A 862 8.65 17.20 30.01
CA THR A 862 9.96 17.00 29.36
C THR A 862 11.06 17.86 30.02
N GLY A 863 12.31 17.41 29.97
CA GLY A 863 13.47 18.16 30.42
C GLY A 863 13.75 18.03 31.92
N ARG A 864 13.31 16.96 32.59
CA ARG A 864 13.56 16.73 34.02
C ARG A 864 14.85 15.95 34.26
N HIS A 865 15.12 14.97 33.40
CA HIS A 865 16.27 14.07 33.43
C HIS A 865 16.99 14.12 32.09
N ILE A 866 18.13 14.81 32.06
CA ILE A 866 18.84 15.12 30.81
C ILE A 866 20.21 14.44 30.75
N LEU A 867 20.47 13.68 29.70
CA LEU A 867 21.82 13.24 29.37
C LEU A 867 22.47 14.28 28.45
N LEU A 868 23.60 14.83 28.89
CA LEU A 868 24.33 15.91 28.24
C LEU A 868 25.63 15.34 27.65
N GLY A 869 25.74 15.30 26.32
CA GLY A 869 26.96 14.95 25.61
C GLY A 869 27.57 16.17 24.93
N GLY A 870 28.89 16.34 24.95
CA GLY A 870 29.51 17.44 24.21
C GLY A 870 30.97 17.23 23.84
N LEU A 871 31.38 17.91 22.77
CA LEU A 871 32.72 17.84 22.23
C LEU A 871 33.28 19.25 21.99
N SER A 872 34.11 19.74 22.91
CA SER A 872 34.84 21.02 22.78
C SER A 872 36.25 20.83 22.20
N LYS A 873 36.82 19.61 22.29
CA LYS A 873 38.19 19.28 21.86
C LYS A 873 38.18 18.11 20.87
N PHE A 874 38.81 18.30 19.70
CA PHE A 874 38.80 17.32 18.60
C PHE A 874 40.16 16.63 18.40
N ARG A 875 40.11 15.35 17.99
CA ARG A 875 41.24 14.63 17.38
C ARG A 875 41.12 14.72 15.84
N GLY A 876 41.34 15.90 15.23
CA GLY A 876 41.18 16.08 13.78
C GLY A 876 41.26 17.53 13.27
N LYS A 877 40.83 17.77 12.02
CA LYS A 877 40.84 19.09 11.34
C LYS A 877 39.57 19.94 11.55
N SER A 878 38.69 19.58 12.48
CA SER A 878 37.43 20.30 12.73
C SER A 878 37.62 21.53 13.62
N VAL A 879 36.77 22.55 13.44
CA VAL A 879 36.80 23.79 14.25
C VAL A 879 36.33 23.49 15.69
N PRO A 880 37.09 23.92 16.72
CA PRO A 880 36.66 23.84 18.12
C PRO A 880 35.33 24.57 18.38
N LEU A 881 34.47 23.98 19.21
CA LEU A 881 33.23 24.59 19.68
C LEU A 881 33.46 25.08 21.12
N GLU A 882 33.76 26.37 21.28
CA GLU A 882 34.27 26.94 22.53
C GLU A 882 33.18 27.13 23.60
N ASN A 883 31.92 27.25 23.19
CA ASN A 883 30.80 27.47 24.11
C ASN A 883 30.11 26.18 24.57
N VAL A 884 30.47 25.01 24.03
CA VAL A 884 29.91 23.71 24.44
C VAL A 884 29.99 23.50 25.95
N GLU A 885 31.14 23.79 26.58
CA GLU A 885 31.30 23.59 28.02
C GLU A 885 30.37 24.51 28.83
N LYS A 886 30.13 25.73 28.36
CA LYS A 886 29.22 26.69 29.00
C LYS A 886 27.76 26.29 28.82
N GLU A 887 27.39 25.89 27.61
CA GLU A 887 26.06 25.42 27.24
C GLU A 887 25.66 24.22 28.13
N LEU A 888 26.51 23.19 28.21
CA LEU A 888 26.22 22.01 29.02
C LEU A 888 26.13 22.35 30.51
N ALA A 889 27.01 23.22 31.02
CA ALA A 889 26.97 23.64 32.42
C ALA A 889 25.68 24.42 32.74
N PHE A 890 25.19 25.25 31.82
CA PHE A 890 23.94 25.97 31.98
C PHE A 890 22.75 25.01 32.07
N VAL A 891 22.62 24.07 31.12
CA VAL A 891 21.50 23.11 31.12
C VAL A 891 21.55 22.20 32.35
N ALA A 892 22.74 21.80 32.80
CA ALA A 892 22.92 21.01 34.02
C ALA A 892 22.48 21.72 35.30
N ASN A 893 22.42 23.06 35.31
CA ASN A 893 21.93 23.82 36.46
C ASN A 893 20.39 23.93 36.49
N LEU A 894 19.71 23.65 35.38
CA LEU A 894 18.26 23.73 35.27
C LEU A 894 17.54 22.41 35.58
N ALA A 895 18.18 21.28 35.30
CA ALA A 895 17.59 19.95 35.38
C ALA A 895 18.56 18.93 36.03
N LYS A 896 18.04 17.76 36.42
CA LYS A 896 18.88 16.67 36.89
C LYS A 896 19.62 16.08 35.69
N SER A 897 20.93 16.30 35.62
CA SER A 897 21.69 15.98 34.40
C SER A 897 22.96 15.17 34.66
N ARG A 898 23.35 14.37 33.66
CA ARG A 898 24.65 13.69 33.59
C ARG A 898 25.44 14.24 32.40
N ILE A 899 26.66 14.72 32.64
CA ILE A 899 27.54 15.27 31.60
C ILE A 899 28.57 14.22 31.17
N LEU A 900 28.67 14.01 29.86
CA LEU A 900 29.74 13.33 29.14
C LEU A 900 30.43 14.37 28.24
N LEU A 901 31.67 14.74 28.55
CA LEU A 901 32.40 15.80 27.84
C LEU A 901 33.72 15.27 27.30
N ASN A 902 34.04 15.60 26.04
CA ASN A 902 35.31 15.25 25.40
C ASN A 902 35.63 13.74 25.53
N GLN A 903 36.71 13.36 26.23
CA GLN A 903 37.13 11.97 26.41
C GLN A 903 36.02 11.07 26.96
N ASP A 904 35.09 11.63 27.73
CA ASP A 904 33.96 10.89 28.29
C ASP A 904 32.79 10.77 27.30
N PHE A 905 32.72 11.63 26.29
CA PHE A 905 31.72 11.59 25.21
C PHE A 905 32.14 10.62 24.10
N THR A 906 31.94 9.33 24.38
CA THR A 906 32.16 8.21 23.45
C THR A 906 30.87 7.43 23.22
N ILE A 907 30.76 6.71 22.10
CA ILE A 907 29.60 5.86 21.78
C ILE A 907 29.32 4.85 22.92
N SER A 908 30.37 4.20 23.43
CA SER A 908 30.24 3.19 24.50
C SER A 908 29.74 3.78 25.83
N ASN A 909 30.21 4.97 26.21
CA ASN A 909 29.72 5.63 27.42
C ASN A 909 28.28 6.11 27.25
N LEU A 910 27.92 6.59 26.06
CA LEU A 910 26.55 6.99 25.73
C LEU A 910 25.59 5.79 25.82
N GLU A 911 25.97 4.64 25.23
CA GLU A 911 25.25 3.37 25.35
C GLU A 911 25.07 2.97 26.82
N THR A 912 26.14 3.04 27.60
CA THR A 912 26.13 2.64 29.02
C THR A 912 25.21 3.53 29.87
N GLU A 913 25.25 4.85 29.70
CA GLU A 913 24.39 5.77 30.44
C GLU A 913 22.91 5.58 30.05
N ILE A 914 22.62 5.49 28.76
CA ILE A 914 21.25 5.27 28.26
C ILE A 914 20.70 3.93 28.77
N MET A 915 21.50 2.86 28.82
CA MET A 915 21.04 1.57 29.34
C MET A 915 20.75 1.57 30.85
N ASN A 916 21.55 2.30 31.64
CA ASN A 916 21.53 2.18 33.10
C ASN A 916 20.61 3.16 33.82
N GLN A 917 20.27 4.30 33.20
CA GLN A 917 19.38 5.31 33.79
C GLN A 917 18.26 5.71 32.84
N ASP A 918 17.19 6.27 33.39
CA ASP A 918 16.09 6.85 32.61
C ASP A 918 16.34 8.33 32.38
N TYR A 919 16.48 8.69 31.11
CA TYR A 919 16.54 10.07 30.64
C TYR A 919 15.32 10.32 29.75
N ASP A 920 14.70 11.48 29.91
CA ASP A 920 13.62 11.93 29.02
C ASP A 920 14.18 12.78 27.85
N THR A 921 15.35 13.40 28.06
CA THR A 921 16.00 14.28 27.09
C THR A 921 17.45 13.87 26.87
N LEU A 922 17.87 13.83 25.60
CA LEU A 922 19.26 13.70 25.18
C LEU A 922 19.70 14.99 24.49
N HIS A 923 20.70 15.67 25.04
CA HIS A 923 21.26 16.89 24.46
C HIS A 923 22.69 16.64 24.02
N LEU A 924 22.98 16.82 22.72
CA LEU A 924 24.30 16.59 22.13
C LEU A 924 24.84 17.88 21.51
N ALA A 925 25.91 18.39 22.11
CA ALA A 925 26.62 19.59 21.69
C ALA A 925 27.90 19.21 20.92
N THR A 926 27.74 18.84 19.65
CA THR A 926 28.81 18.36 18.78
C THR A 926 28.48 18.61 17.30
N HIS A 927 29.49 18.54 16.43
CA HIS A 927 29.29 18.59 14.98
C HIS A 927 28.45 17.40 14.52
N ALA A 928 27.34 17.70 13.85
CA ALA A 928 26.51 16.73 13.15
C ALA A 928 26.61 16.96 11.64
N VAL A 929 26.52 15.90 10.85
CA VAL A 929 26.38 15.95 9.37
C VAL A 929 25.14 15.14 9.01
N PHE A 930 24.17 15.75 8.34
CA PHE A 930 22.96 15.07 7.83
C PHE A 930 22.95 15.02 6.31
N GLY A 931 23.27 13.85 5.74
CA GLY A 931 23.36 13.62 4.31
C GLY A 931 22.03 13.31 3.63
N ASP A 932 22.10 13.14 2.31
CA ASP A 932 21.04 12.65 1.43
C ASP A 932 20.77 11.14 1.56
N SER A 933 21.63 10.43 2.30
CA SER A 933 21.45 9.02 2.66
C SER A 933 21.72 8.77 4.16
N PRO A 934 21.21 7.66 4.72
CA PRO A 934 21.47 7.28 6.11
C PRO A 934 22.95 7.06 6.43
N GLU A 935 23.76 6.58 5.48
CA GLU A 935 25.19 6.28 5.64
C GLU A 935 26.03 7.55 5.74
N ASN A 936 25.59 8.60 5.05
CA ASN A 936 26.22 9.93 5.07
C ASN A 936 25.76 10.80 6.25
N THR A 937 24.93 10.26 7.16
CA THR A 937 24.43 10.98 8.34
C THR A 937 25.09 10.48 9.64
N PHE A 938 25.79 11.37 10.35
CA PHE A 938 26.51 11.04 11.58
C PHE A 938 26.76 12.24 12.52
N LEU A 939 26.96 11.94 13.80
CA LEU A 939 27.41 12.86 14.86
C LEU A 939 28.88 12.55 15.22
N LEU A 940 29.68 13.58 15.50
CA LEU A 940 31.06 13.37 15.97
C LEU A 940 31.09 13.10 17.48
N THR A 941 31.82 12.06 17.88
CA THR A 941 32.18 11.75 19.27
C THR A 941 33.70 11.76 19.42
N TYR A 942 34.22 11.70 20.65
CA TYR A 942 35.68 11.74 20.86
C TYR A 942 36.44 10.57 20.23
N GLY A 943 35.78 9.41 20.10
CA GLY A 943 36.37 8.16 19.59
C GLY A 943 35.99 7.78 18.16
N GLY A 944 35.08 8.51 17.49
CA GLY A 944 34.58 8.15 16.17
C GLY A 944 33.26 8.81 15.78
N ARG A 945 32.62 8.30 14.73
CA ARG A 945 31.34 8.78 14.20
C ARG A 945 30.18 7.95 14.72
N LEU A 946 29.19 8.60 15.35
CA LEU A 946 27.92 7.99 15.73
C LEU A 946 26.95 8.13 14.54
N THR A 947 26.75 7.05 13.79
CA THR A 947 25.83 7.04 12.62
C THR A 947 24.37 6.98 13.05
N LEU A 948 23.43 7.31 12.15
CA LEU A 948 21.99 7.15 12.45
C LEU A 948 21.62 5.73 12.86
N GLY A 949 22.18 4.71 12.22
CA GLY A 949 21.93 3.32 12.61
C GLY A 949 22.44 2.98 14.02
N ALA A 950 23.46 3.68 14.51
CA ALA A 950 23.91 3.53 15.90
C ALA A 950 23.01 4.30 16.88
N LEU A 951 22.53 5.48 16.50
CA LEU A 951 21.56 6.26 17.27
C LEU A 951 20.19 5.54 17.38
N ASP A 952 19.76 4.89 16.29
CA ASP A 952 18.56 4.03 16.23
C ASP A 952 18.66 2.85 17.20
N ARG A 953 19.81 2.14 17.24
CA ARG A 953 20.03 1.09 18.24
C ARG A 953 19.93 1.63 19.67
N LEU A 954 20.56 2.78 19.92
CA LEU A 954 20.59 3.42 21.24
C LEU A 954 19.19 3.71 21.80
N SER A 955 18.32 4.25 20.97
CA SER A 955 16.96 4.64 21.35
C SER A 955 15.96 3.48 21.27
N GLY A 956 16.12 2.59 20.29
CA GLY A 956 15.30 1.39 20.12
C GLY A 956 15.32 0.51 21.38
N MET A 957 16.49 0.32 22.01
CA MET A 957 16.63 -0.48 23.24
C MET A 957 15.76 0.03 24.42
N LYS A 958 15.52 1.34 24.53
CA LYS A 958 14.65 1.95 25.56
C LYS A 958 13.17 1.84 25.21
N LYS A 959 12.84 1.95 23.91
CA LYS A 959 11.48 1.72 23.41
C LYS A 959 10.95 0.34 23.80
N TYR A 960 11.79 -0.70 23.74
CA TYR A 960 11.44 -2.06 24.19
C TYR A 960 11.19 -2.18 25.71
N GLN A 961 11.62 -1.19 26.50
CA GLN A 961 11.31 -1.09 27.94
C GLN A 961 10.07 -0.21 28.22
N GLY A 962 9.33 0.19 27.19
CA GLY A 962 8.14 1.06 27.31
C GLY A 962 8.46 2.52 27.61
N LYS A 963 9.71 2.97 27.44
CA LYS A 963 10.15 4.34 27.70
C LYS A 963 10.79 4.94 26.45
N GLN A 964 10.15 5.96 25.89
CA GLN A 964 10.62 6.67 24.69
C GLN A 964 11.26 8.00 25.09
N LEU A 965 12.34 8.41 24.43
CA LEU A 965 12.92 9.75 24.62
C LEU A 965 11.93 10.82 24.11
N ASP A 966 11.68 11.84 24.93
CA ASP A 966 10.78 12.95 24.59
C ASP A 966 11.46 13.99 23.70
N LEU A 967 12.76 14.24 23.89
CA LEU A 967 13.52 15.24 23.14
C LEU A 967 14.96 14.81 22.87
N LEU A 968 15.38 14.88 21.61
CA LEU A 968 16.77 14.88 21.18
C LEU A 968 17.14 16.30 20.74
N ALA A 969 17.95 17.01 21.52
CA ALA A 969 18.44 18.34 21.18
C ALA A 969 19.87 18.28 20.66
N LEU A 970 20.12 18.93 19.53
CA LEU A 970 21.42 18.96 18.87
C LEU A 970 21.82 20.43 18.61
N SER A 971 22.89 20.90 19.27
CA SER A 971 23.22 22.34 19.26
C SER A 971 24.14 22.80 18.12
N ALA A 972 25.08 21.95 17.67
CA ALA A 972 26.07 22.31 16.65
C ALA A 972 25.93 21.48 15.36
N CYS A 973 24.70 21.40 14.84
CA CYS A 973 24.40 20.66 13.61
C CYS A 973 24.84 21.39 12.33
N GLU A 974 25.38 20.63 11.39
CA GLU A 974 25.42 20.98 9.98
C GLU A 974 24.53 19.96 9.24
N THR A 975 23.45 20.39 8.58
CA THR A 975 22.80 19.51 7.60
C THR A 975 23.61 19.63 6.31
N ALA A 976 23.95 18.52 5.66
CA ALA A 976 24.73 18.55 4.43
C ALA A 976 23.94 19.32 3.36
N ALA A 977 24.52 20.42 2.89
CA ALA A 977 23.92 21.27 1.88
C ALA A 977 23.85 20.55 0.52
N GLY A 978 22.68 20.57 -0.13
CA GLY A 978 22.60 20.22 -1.55
C GLY A 978 21.23 19.79 -2.10
N ASP A 979 20.37 19.13 -1.31
CA ASP A 979 19.13 18.51 -1.82
C ASP A 979 17.99 18.55 -0.78
N ALA A 980 16.74 18.75 -1.21
CA ALA A 980 15.52 18.59 -0.42
C ALA A 980 15.46 17.25 0.31
N ARG A 981 16.11 16.20 -0.24
CA ARG A 981 16.25 14.91 0.44
C ARG A 981 17.02 14.97 1.75
N ALA A 982 18.06 15.82 1.87
CA ALA A 982 18.85 15.93 3.09
C ALA A 982 18.02 16.46 4.29
N ALA A 983 16.97 17.25 4.02
CA ALA A 983 16.03 17.69 5.06
C ALA A 983 15.24 16.52 5.69
N PHE A 984 14.98 15.44 4.94
CA PHE A 984 14.44 14.20 5.49
C PHE A 984 15.45 13.42 6.35
N GLY A 985 16.76 13.64 6.15
CA GLY A 985 17.80 13.12 7.03
C GLY A 985 17.63 13.62 8.46
N LEU A 986 17.33 14.91 8.62
CA LEU A 986 17.04 15.49 9.93
C LEU A 986 15.65 15.08 10.46
N ALA A 987 14.62 15.21 9.61
CA ALA A 987 13.24 14.94 10.03
C ALA A 987 12.99 13.47 10.36
N GLY A 988 13.58 12.58 9.58
CA GLY A 988 13.50 11.15 9.80
C GLY A 988 14.48 10.63 10.86
N THR A 989 15.45 11.43 11.33
CA THR A 989 16.21 11.08 12.54
C THR A 989 15.24 10.95 13.72
N ALA A 990 14.22 11.81 13.81
CA ALA A 990 13.18 11.68 14.84
C ALA A 990 12.43 10.35 14.73
N VAL A 991 11.95 10.05 13.52
CA VAL A 991 11.16 8.84 13.21
C VAL A 991 11.98 7.58 13.44
N ARG A 992 13.21 7.53 12.93
CA ARG A 992 14.07 6.35 13.00
C ARG A 992 14.70 6.16 14.37
N ALA A 993 15.12 7.24 15.03
CA ALA A 993 15.57 7.14 16.42
C ALA A 993 14.39 6.94 17.38
N GLY A 994 13.14 6.88 16.92
CA GLY A 994 11.99 6.67 17.80
C GLY A 994 11.96 7.69 18.94
N VAL A 995 12.36 8.94 18.70
CA VAL A 995 12.26 10.03 19.68
C VAL A 995 11.01 10.84 19.36
N LYS A 996 10.31 11.35 20.38
CA LYS A 996 9.08 12.11 20.12
C LYS A 996 9.35 13.45 19.44
N SER A 997 10.47 14.09 19.77
CA SER A 997 10.85 15.39 19.23
C SER A 997 12.35 15.50 18.99
N VAL A 998 12.75 16.23 17.95
CA VAL A 998 14.14 16.64 17.69
C VAL A 998 14.21 18.15 17.63
N LEU A 999 15.17 18.76 18.31
CA LEU A 999 15.56 20.16 18.13
C LEU A 999 16.92 20.21 17.44
N ALA A 1000 17.01 20.83 16.27
CA ALA A 1000 18.26 20.90 15.52
C ALA A 1000 18.28 22.04 14.51
N ALA A 1001 19.49 22.43 14.09
CA ALA A 1001 19.70 23.47 13.07
C ALA A 1001 19.79 22.88 11.65
N LEU A 1002 19.11 23.54 10.70
CA LEU A 1002 19.15 23.20 9.27
C LEU A 1002 20.51 23.50 8.61
N TRP A 1003 21.29 24.44 9.12
CA TRP A 1003 22.64 24.73 8.63
C TRP A 1003 23.57 25.08 9.78
N LYS A 1004 24.86 25.19 9.45
CA LYS A 1004 25.88 25.60 10.39
C LYS A 1004 25.55 26.96 10.98
N VAL A 1005 25.42 27.02 12.30
CA VAL A 1005 25.20 28.25 13.06
C VAL A 1005 26.48 28.64 13.79
N ASP A 1006 26.64 29.93 14.04
CA ASP A 1006 27.64 30.44 14.98
C ASP A 1006 27.48 29.79 16.37
N ASP A 1007 28.60 29.35 16.95
CA ASP A 1007 28.64 28.60 18.21
C ASP A 1007 28.08 29.42 19.40
N ARG A 1008 28.30 30.74 19.42
CA ARG A 1008 27.78 31.60 20.48
C ARG A 1008 26.28 31.84 20.32
N ALA A 1009 25.81 32.05 19.09
CA ALA A 1009 24.39 32.17 18.80
C ALA A 1009 23.63 30.88 19.15
N ALA A 1010 24.18 29.72 18.80
CA ALA A 1010 23.61 28.41 19.13
C ALA A 1010 23.47 28.21 20.65
N SER A 1011 24.54 28.49 21.42
CA SER A 1011 24.51 28.42 22.89
C SER A 1011 23.40 29.30 23.48
N LEU A 1012 23.26 30.54 23.01
CA LEU A 1012 22.23 31.47 23.52
C LEU A 1012 20.80 30.98 23.26
N ILE A 1013 20.55 30.38 22.09
CA ILE A 1013 19.25 29.79 21.75
C ILE A 1013 18.94 28.59 22.63
N ILE A 1014 19.91 27.68 22.81
CA ILE A 1014 19.75 26.49 23.64
C ILE A 1014 19.50 26.87 25.10
N GLU A 1015 20.27 27.82 25.64
CA GLU A 1015 20.09 28.32 27.01
C GLU A 1015 18.68 28.89 27.22
N GLU A 1016 18.20 29.73 26.30
CA GLU A 1016 16.86 30.29 26.41
C GLU A 1016 15.77 29.23 26.20
N PHE A 1017 15.96 28.31 25.26
CA PHE A 1017 15.04 27.20 25.02
C PHE A 1017 14.84 26.36 26.28
N TYR A 1018 15.91 25.89 26.92
CA TYR A 1018 15.80 25.10 28.16
C TYR A 1018 15.27 25.91 29.34
N ARG A 1019 15.58 27.21 29.44
CA ARG A 1019 14.97 28.08 30.44
C ARG A 1019 13.44 28.08 30.30
N GLN A 1020 12.94 28.27 29.09
CA GLN A 1020 11.50 28.31 28.82
C GLN A 1020 10.83 26.94 28.98
N LEU A 1021 11.49 25.87 28.53
CA LEU A 1021 10.98 24.51 28.63
C LEU A 1021 10.93 24.01 30.08
N VAL A 1022 12.04 24.13 30.82
CA VAL A 1022 12.21 23.50 32.14
C VAL A 1022 11.71 24.41 33.27
N THR A 1023 12.03 25.71 33.22
CA THR A 1023 11.70 26.65 34.32
C THR A 1023 10.30 27.23 34.15
N GLU A 1024 9.97 27.69 32.95
CA GLU A 1024 8.68 28.34 32.64
C GLU A 1024 7.58 27.36 32.20
N ASN A 1025 7.92 26.06 32.11
CA ASN A 1025 6.99 24.96 31.79
C ASN A 1025 6.19 25.23 30.50
N GLN A 1026 6.85 25.83 29.50
CA GLN A 1026 6.28 26.09 28.18
C GLN A 1026 6.27 24.80 27.35
N THR A 1027 5.41 24.75 26.32
CA THR A 1027 5.52 23.72 25.28
C THR A 1027 6.83 23.84 24.54
N LYS A 1028 7.31 22.77 23.92
CA LYS A 1028 8.56 22.79 23.14
C LYS A 1028 8.52 23.86 22.03
N ALA A 1029 7.40 23.97 21.31
CA ALA A 1029 7.27 24.97 20.25
C ALA A 1029 7.28 26.40 20.79
N ALA A 1030 6.59 26.68 21.91
CA ALA A 1030 6.59 28.00 22.54
C ALA A 1030 7.97 28.34 23.14
N ALA A 1031 8.68 27.36 23.70
CA ALA A 1031 10.04 27.54 24.19
C ALA A 1031 11.01 27.96 23.08
N LEU A 1032 10.95 27.29 21.91
CA LEU A 1032 11.76 27.65 20.75
C LEU A 1032 11.36 29.03 20.20
N GLN A 1033 10.07 29.31 20.11
CA GLN A 1033 9.57 30.62 19.67
C GLN A 1033 10.16 31.76 20.53
N LYS A 1034 10.12 31.62 21.85
CA LYS A 1034 10.68 32.64 22.76
C LYS A 1034 12.19 32.77 22.62
N ALA A 1035 12.91 31.67 22.42
CA ALA A 1035 14.35 31.70 22.15
C ALA A 1035 14.66 32.46 20.85
N GLN A 1036 13.95 32.17 19.76
CA GLN A 1036 14.11 32.87 18.47
C GLN A 1036 13.73 34.35 18.56
N LYS A 1037 12.62 34.69 19.23
CA LYS A 1037 12.21 36.08 19.47
C LYS A 1037 13.23 36.86 20.29
N LYS A 1038 13.91 36.23 21.25
CA LYS A 1038 15.00 36.86 22.00
C LYS A 1038 16.16 37.25 21.06
N MET A 1039 16.50 36.38 20.11
CA MET A 1039 17.57 36.64 19.12
C MET A 1039 17.18 37.74 18.12
N ILE A 1040 15.92 37.77 17.66
CA ILE A 1040 15.41 38.83 16.76
C ILE A 1040 15.63 40.24 17.35
N HIS A 1041 15.49 40.38 18.67
CA HIS A 1041 15.66 41.66 19.38
C HIS A 1041 17.10 41.89 19.88
N ASP A 1042 18.01 40.96 19.65
CA ASP A 1042 19.43 41.10 19.99
C ASP A 1042 20.16 41.96 18.96
N ARG A 1043 21.11 42.79 19.40
CA ARG A 1043 21.83 43.71 18.50
C ARG A 1043 22.86 43.00 17.61
N GLU A 1044 23.43 41.91 18.09
CA GLU A 1044 24.49 41.14 17.42
C GLU A 1044 23.88 40.01 16.57
N PHE A 1045 22.80 39.39 17.06
CA PHE A 1045 22.24 38.16 16.48
C PHE A 1045 20.84 38.30 15.84
N SER A 1046 20.42 39.51 15.46
CA SER A 1046 19.09 39.76 14.87
C SER A 1046 18.91 39.15 13.47
N HIS A 1047 19.99 38.93 12.71
CA HIS A 1047 19.91 38.37 11.36
C HIS A 1047 19.34 36.93 11.37
N PRO A 1048 18.37 36.56 10.51
CA PRO A 1048 17.73 35.24 10.54
C PRO A 1048 18.66 34.05 10.36
N ALA A 1049 19.84 34.23 9.76
CA ALA A 1049 20.86 33.19 9.66
C ALA A 1049 21.36 32.67 11.02
N TYR A 1050 21.23 33.43 12.10
CA TYR A 1050 21.61 33.01 13.46
C TYR A 1050 20.54 32.16 14.17
N TRP A 1051 19.25 32.47 13.98
CA TRP A 1051 18.17 31.90 14.79
C TRP A 1051 17.10 31.15 14.01
N GLY A 1052 16.88 31.51 12.75
CA GLY A 1052 15.99 30.82 11.82
C GLY A 1052 16.29 29.33 11.58
N PRO A 1053 17.56 28.86 11.54
CA PRO A 1053 17.88 27.47 11.21
C PRO A 1053 17.31 26.45 12.19
N PHE A 1054 17.08 26.85 13.45
CA PHE A 1054 16.60 25.94 14.49
C PHE A 1054 15.14 25.54 14.25
N LEU A 1055 14.93 24.24 14.11
CA LEU A 1055 13.63 23.61 13.94
C LEU A 1055 13.32 22.70 15.11
N LEU A 1056 12.07 22.73 15.54
CA LEU A 1056 11.48 21.67 16.34
C LEU A 1056 10.76 20.70 15.40
N ILE A 1057 11.17 19.44 15.42
CA ILE A 1057 10.61 18.37 14.58
C ILE A 1057 9.89 17.35 15.47
N GLY A 1058 8.66 16.97 15.11
CA GLY A 1058 7.88 15.95 15.82
C GLY A 1058 6.89 16.57 16.81
N ASN A 1059 6.69 15.92 17.96
CA ASN A 1059 5.74 16.38 18.97
C ASN A 1059 6.13 17.79 19.46
N TRP A 1060 5.19 18.73 19.38
CA TRP A 1060 5.42 20.14 19.67
C TRP A 1060 4.98 20.58 21.08
N MET A 1061 4.37 19.67 21.84
CA MET A 1061 3.80 19.89 23.16
C MET A 1061 4.85 19.84 24.27
#